data_AF-A0A7K5ULI4-F1
#
_entry.id   AF-A0A7K5ULI4-F1
#
_cell.length_a   1.000
_cell.length_b   1.000
_cell.length_c   1.000
_cell.angle_alpha   90.00
_cell.angle_beta   90.00
_cell.angle_gamma   90.00
#
_symmetry.space_group_name_H-M   'P 1'
#
loop_
_entity.id
_entity.type
_entity.pdbx_description
1 polymer ?
#
loop_
_entity_poly.entity_id
_entity_poly.type
_entity_poly.pdbx_seq_one_letter_code
_entity_poly.pdbx_strand_id
1 'polypeptide(L)'
;QTLDDSTFSETSQDEERPAAKTGSEKNKVGMDVTDDLDLTHSSDTTSEDVALPTSTYKEAVLLLEQLSVDHTGSAILLKIQNILLKYEQIIEREKNRYTAVCKEVRKLESEKEESQLIAEETQDLKSILAHQEVEWKSDIQSLKFTLKQEEEKRVRVEALYEKTREKLRRQEEQYCKEVEEKQQLELQSRNLEMELITLRKLLKEVEEERDETQRQLSQEKSARALQEGILNNHLWRQKELEEETRRTIGKKSDESDTEREKDLLYKNQLLQDEIAVLRLELDQIRLRHQEEEGKYLEENETLKEKNEDLKKELKLNEEALTQTVFQYNGQLNLLKTESAMLTSKLEQTKESKDRLETEIESFRSRLNTAVQELERHQSSKSDVERTFQRERDEWLRLQDKLHHDLSDVRETSKSLSQQLSKAESKANGLENELHQLKQMLREKILLLEMTQKELSQAQCQAKEYDRARQLEKDQVSKLTIKQESMQERLAQLQSENLLLRQQLEDVQNKGIIKEKVVNDVQDRFNDIFNKLRADTEKQVYLVEERNKELNVKCTDLREQVFKYETDKIEREGMVRQLQQELADALKKQSMSEASLEVTTRYRSDLEEDKLRLQKELEKVKTKLREEEEKHLQSQHCVRDLKTALDDKEREAKTSSQKLQDLLLASSETNTTIKQLEEHVQQIEALQRDLQTSASCESERKKVKKLVELKRPVEMRLDQEMKRNLELQKDFKRLKRLLNRATKKLRMYEEREMESQLNLQGEMKNRYSEMVSEVGRLRPKVGELSQQLDMESKKCMQLEAKNQDLQEELSTLRGKCENLEKSKCQLKEEVAKLQHHSETNMVDRSQIEQYKREVEERAGQEIRQKLQEVNLFLQAQAASQDRLEQIRASHHTSLRNQLKDRIRDLECELDRIKNNQDHTFQKESTQAEVDKYKELYLEEVKTRKSLAKKLER
;
A
#
# COMPACT_ATOMS: atom_id res chain seq x y z
N GLN A 1 18.16 -41.45 32.96
CA GLN A 1 16.99 -42.22 32.46
C GLN A 1 16.67 -41.65 31.08
N THR A 2 16.24 -42.46 30.13
CA THR A 2 16.30 -42.19 28.66
C THR A 2 15.09 -41.45 28.08
N LEU A 3 15.19 -41.08 26.78
CA LEU A 3 14.25 -40.32 25.95
C LEU A 3 14.41 -38.80 26.18
N ASP A 4 14.96 -37.98 25.27
CA ASP A 4 14.89 -37.90 23.78
C ASP A 4 13.46 -37.65 23.27
N ASP A 5 13.21 -36.77 22.28
CA ASP A 5 13.96 -36.67 21.01
C ASP A 5 13.92 -35.25 20.33
N SER A 6 14.93 -34.97 19.49
CA SER A 6 15.02 -34.03 18.34
C SER A 6 14.50 -32.57 18.44
N THR A 7 15.21 -31.57 17.90
CA THR A 7 15.50 -31.44 16.45
C THR A 7 16.63 -30.40 16.18
N PHE A 8 17.77 -30.83 15.60
CA PHE A 8 18.77 -30.13 14.74
C PHE A 8 19.21 -28.66 15.08
N SER A 9 20.50 -28.27 15.16
CA SER A 9 21.73 -28.60 14.40
C SER A 9 21.71 -28.11 12.93
N GLU A 10 22.80 -27.68 12.28
CA GLU A 10 24.23 -27.79 12.64
C GLU A 10 25.07 -26.65 12.02
N THR A 11 26.29 -26.43 12.51
CA THR A 11 27.30 -25.53 11.92
C THR A 11 28.37 -26.31 11.17
N SER A 12 28.71 -25.91 9.94
CA SER A 12 29.88 -26.42 9.20
C SER A 12 30.92 -25.33 8.96
N GLN A 13 32.10 -25.47 9.57
CA GLN A 13 33.33 -24.88 9.05
C GLN A 13 33.95 -25.85 8.05
N ASP A 14 34.66 -25.33 7.06
CA ASP A 14 35.82 -26.02 6.48
C ASP A 14 36.86 -24.99 6.02
N GLU A 15 38.13 -25.41 5.91
CA GLU A 15 39.24 -24.52 5.55
C GLU A 15 39.53 -24.55 4.04
N GLU A 16 39.98 -23.44 3.45
CA GLU A 16 41.36 -23.36 2.94
C GLU A 16 41.76 -21.94 2.48
N ARG A 17 43.07 -21.76 2.26
CA ARG A 17 43.74 -20.54 1.77
C ARG A 17 44.07 -20.72 0.28
N PRO A 18 44.19 -19.64 -0.52
CA PRO A 18 45.50 -18.98 -0.59
C PRO A 18 45.42 -17.45 -0.83
N ALA A 19 46.58 -16.81 -1.05
CA ALA A 19 46.70 -15.37 -1.26
C ALA A 19 47.51 -14.98 -2.51
N ALA A 20 46.96 -14.09 -3.32
CA ALA A 20 47.65 -13.25 -4.32
C ALA A 20 46.86 -11.94 -4.43
N LYS A 21 47.44 -10.75 -4.26
CA LYS A 21 48.36 -10.05 -5.18
C LYS A 21 47.78 -9.87 -6.59
N THR A 22 47.22 -8.69 -6.82
CA THR A 22 46.87 -8.17 -8.15
C THR A 22 48.12 -7.95 -9.00
N GLY A 23 48.41 -8.89 -9.91
CA GLY A 23 49.34 -8.67 -11.01
C GLY A 23 48.59 -8.13 -12.24
N SER A 24 49.15 -7.12 -12.91
CA SER A 24 48.59 -6.60 -14.15
C SER A 24 49.16 -7.37 -15.36
N GLU A 25 48.34 -8.20 -16.01
CA GLU A 25 48.65 -8.72 -17.34
C GLU A 25 47.58 -8.33 -18.35
N LYS A 26 48.04 -7.74 -19.46
CA LYS A 26 47.23 -7.61 -20.68
C LYS A 26 47.11 -9.00 -21.28
N ASN A 27 45.90 -9.45 -21.60
CA ASN A 27 45.73 -10.54 -22.55
C ASN A 27 44.70 -10.23 -23.62
N LYS A 28 44.94 -10.82 -24.80
CA LYS A 28 44.36 -10.40 -26.08
C LYS A 28 43.60 -11.59 -26.68
N VAL A 29 42.31 -11.65 -26.39
CA VAL A 29 41.34 -12.57 -26.97
C VAL A 29 40.24 -11.68 -27.53
N GLY A 30 39.84 -11.76 -28.81
CA GLY A 30 39.73 -12.99 -29.61
C GLY A 30 38.29 -13.50 -29.53
N MET A 31 37.34 -12.57 -29.68
CA MET A 31 35.92 -12.82 -29.46
C MET A 31 35.34 -13.47 -30.71
N ASP A 32 35.29 -14.79 -30.65
CA ASP A 32 34.71 -15.66 -31.66
C ASP A 32 33.21 -15.34 -31.77
N VAL A 33 32.78 -14.76 -32.90
CA VAL A 33 31.37 -14.49 -33.15
C VAL A 33 30.78 -15.77 -33.72
N THR A 34 30.00 -16.47 -32.89
CA THR A 34 29.23 -17.63 -33.31
C THR A 34 28.16 -17.21 -34.32
N ASP A 35 28.47 -17.39 -35.61
CA ASP A 35 27.49 -17.44 -36.69
C ASP A 35 26.54 -18.62 -36.44
N ASP A 36 25.46 -18.37 -35.71
CA ASP A 36 24.37 -19.33 -35.44
C ASP A 36 23.05 -18.75 -35.96
N LEU A 37 23.01 -18.51 -37.27
CA LEU A 37 21.83 -18.09 -38.02
C LEU A 37 21.62 -19.05 -39.19
N ASP A 38 20.87 -20.12 -38.91
CA ASP A 38 20.54 -21.21 -39.83
C ASP A 38 19.57 -20.73 -40.94
N LEU A 39 20.09 -19.94 -41.88
CA LEU A 39 19.35 -19.38 -43.01
C LEU A 39 19.09 -20.46 -44.06
N THR A 40 18.11 -21.31 -43.78
CA THR A 40 17.54 -22.30 -44.70
C THR A 40 17.31 -21.68 -46.08
N HIS A 41 17.84 -22.32 -47.13
CA HIS A 41 17.82 -21.81 -48.51
C HIS A 41 16.40 -21.65 -49.10
N SER A 42 15.76 -20.52 -48.85
CA SER A 42 14.51 -20.09 -49.48
C SER A 42 14.77 -19.53 -50.89
N SER A 43 15.30 -20.38 -51.78
CA SER A 43 15.63 -20.02 -53.17
C SER A 43 14.39 -20.05 -54.08
N ASP A 44 13.38 -19.24 -53.74
CA ASP A 44 12.08 -19.21 -54.44
C ASP A 44 11.73 -17.81 -55.02
N THR A 45 12.76 -17.08 -55.47
CA THR A 45 12.54 -16.09 -56.53
C THR A 45 12.38 -16.84 -57.85
N THR A 46 11.14 -17.07 -58.27
CA THR A 46 10.84 -17.61 -59.60
C THR A 46 11.47 -16.71 -60.66
N SER A 47 12.57 -17.19 -61.26
CA SER A 47 13.11 -16.64 -62.49
C SER A 47 12.10 -16.91 -63.60
N GLU A 48 11.10 -16.02 -63.76
CA GLU A 48 10.32 -15.97 -64.99
C GLU A 48 11.29 -15.89 -66.15
N ASP A 49 11.27 -16.92 -67.00
CA ASP A 49 12.21 -17.08 -68.11
C ASP A 49 12.01 -15.91 -69.08
N VAL A 50 12.86 -14.88 -68.94
CA VAL A 50 12.94 -13.74 -69.86
C VAL A 50 13.51 -14.29 -71.17
N ALA A 51 12.63 -14.95 -71.92
CA ALA A 51 12.93 -15.64 -73.16
C ALA A 51 13.62 -14.68 -74.12
N LEU A 52 14.95 -14.75 -74.15
CA LEU A 52 15.78 -13.76 -74.81
C LEU A 52 15.33 -13.64 -76.28
N PRO A 53 15.14 -12.42 -76.82
CA PRO A 53 14.72 -12.19 -78.20
C PRO A 53 15.81 -12.53 -79.24
N THR A 54 16.66 -13.52 -78.95
CA THR A 54 17.66 -14.14 -79.82
C THR A 54 17.04 -14.71 -81.10
N SER A 55 15.76 -15.11 -81.05
CA SER A 55 14.99 -15.48 -82.24
C SER A 55 14.74 -14.27 -83.15
N THR A 56 14.21 -13.18 -82.61
CA THR A 56 13.87 -11.96 -83.38
C THR A 56 15.12 -11.24 -83.88
N TYR A 57 16.26 -11.38 -83.18
CA TYR A 57 17.55 -10.85 -83.61
C TYR A 57 18.06 -11.59 -84.86
N LYS A 58 17.99 -12.93 -84.85
CA LYS A 58 18.34 -13.75 -86.03
C LYS A 58 17.41 -13.44 -87.22
N GLU A 59 16.11 -13.24 -86.96
CA GLU A 59 15.15 -12.83 -87.98
C GLU A 59 15.48 -11.44 -88.59
N ALA A 60 15.87 -10.46 -87.76
CA ALA A 60 16.29 -9.14 -88.22
C ALA A 60 17.56 -9.19 -89.08
N VAL A 61 18.56 -9.99 -88.69
CA VAL A 61 19.82 -10.15 -89.43
C VAL A 61 19.56 -10.77 -90.82
N LEU A 62 18.73 -11.81 -90.91
CA LEU A 62 18.36 -12.43 -92.18
C LEU A 62 17.59 -11.47 -93.12
N LEU A 63 16.76 -10.59 -92.56
CA LEU A 63 16.05 -9.56 -93.35
C LEU A 63 17.01 -8.44 -93.82
N LEU A 64 18.01 -8.07 -93.01
CA LEU A 64 19.05 -7.11 -93.41
C LEU A 64 19.94 -7.67 -94.54
N GLU A 65 20.24 -8.96 -94.53
CA GLU A 65 21.00 -9.64 -95.57
C GLU A 65 20.23 -9.66 -96.91
N GLN A 66 18.90 -9.90 -96.86
CA GLN A 66 18.00 -9.89 -98.02
C GLN A 66 17.79 -8.51 -98.67
N LEU A 67 18.10 -7.40 -97.99
CA LEU A 67 18.02 -6.04 -98.56
C LEU A 67 19.08 -5.76 -99.64
N SER A 68 20.11 -6.60 -99.76
CA SER A 68 21.29 -6.34 -100.59
C SER A 68 21.13 -6.65 -102.10
N VAL A 69 20.06 -7.34 -102.51
CA VAL A 69 19.99 -7.97 -103.85
C VAL A 69 18.94 -7.37 -104.79
N ASP A 70 17.78 -6.90 -104.30
CA ASP A 70 16.62 -6.75 -105.20
C ASP A 70 15.63 -5.59 -104.91
N HIS A 71 14.88 -5.24 -105.96
CA HIS A 71 13.93 -4.12 -106.10
C HIS A 71 12.80 -4.08 -105.04
N THR A 72 12.64 -5.15 -104.24
CA THR A 72 11.52 -5.37 -103.29
C THR A 72 11.76 -4.75 -101.91
N GLY A 73 12.84 -3.98 -101.73
CA GLY A 73 13.36 -3.55 -100.42
C GLY A 73 12.35 -2.85 -99.48
N SER A 74 11.34 -2.14 -100.02
CA SER A 74 10.32 -1.47 -99.20
C SER A 74 9.59 -2.42 -98.23
N ALA A 75 9.22 -3.62 -98.68
CA ALA A 75 8.51 -4.60 -97.84
C ALA A 75 9.40 -5.25 -96.76
N ILE A 76 10.71 -5.32 -97.01
CA ILE A 76 11.70 -5.89 -96.09
C ILE A 76 12.07 -4.84 -95.03
N LEU A 77 12.28 -3.59 -95.44
CA LEU A 77 12.52 -2.45 -94.55
C LEU A 77 11.38 -2.28 -93.54
N LEU A 78 10.12 -2.43 -93.97
CA LEU A 78 8.93 -2.33 -93.11
C LEU A 78 8.86 -3.49 -92.08
N LYS A 79 9.37 -4.68 -92.40
CA LYS A 79 9.52 -5.77 -91.42
C LYS A 79 10.61 -5.45 -90.38
N ILE A 80 11.77 -4.97 -90.83
CA ILE A 80 12.88 -4.57 -89.94
C ILE A 80 12.44 -3.43 -89.02
N GLN A 81 11.74 -2.42 -89.53
CA GLN A 81 11.18 -1.32 -88.73
C GLN A 81 10.20 -1.83 -87.66
N ASN A 82 9.34 -2.81 -87.98
CA ASN A 82 8.46 -3.46 -87.00
C ASN A 82 9.24 -4.25 -85.93
N ILE A 83 10.37 -4.86 -86.29
CA ILE A 83 11.23 -5.56 -85.32
C ILE A 83 11.95 -4.56 -84.42
N LEU A 84 12.51 -3.48 -84.97
CA LEU A 84 13.14 -2.41 -84.19
C LEU A 84 12.15 -1.75 -83.22
N LEU A 85 10.92 -1.49 -83.67
CA LEU A 85 9.85 -0.95 -82.80
C LEU A 85 9.49 -1.92 -81.66
N LYS A 86 9.51 -3.24 -81.90
CA LYS A 86 9.34 -4.24 -80.82
C LYS A 86 10.50 -4.18 -79.82
N TYR A 87 11.75 -4.08 -80.28
CA TYR A 87 12.92 -3.92 -79.41
C TYR A 87 12.85 -2.63 -78.59
N GLU A 88 12.51 -1.52 -79.21
CA GLU A 88 12.35 -0.23 -78.54
C GLU A 88 11.29 -0.30 -77.43
N GLN A 89 10.13 -0.93 -77.70
CA GLN A 89 9.13 -1.18 -76.66
C GLN A 89 9.58 -2.17 -75.56
N ILE A 90 10.44 -3.16 -75.87
CA ILE A 90 10.99 -4.08 -74.85
C ILE A 90 11.99 -3.33 -73.97
N ILE A 91 12.91 -2.57 -74.57
CA ILE A 91 13.86 -1.70 -73.86
C ILE A 91 13.12 -0.70 -72.98
N GLU A 92 12.02 -0.11 -73.45
CA GLU A 92 11.26 0.85 -72.67
C GLU A 92 10.48 0.18 -71.51
N ARG A 93 9.92 -1.03 -71.71
CA ARG A 93 9.35 -1.81 -70.59
C ARG A 93 10.41 -2.17 -69.55
N GLU A 94 11.59 -2.60 -69.99
CA GLU A 94 12.71 -2.93 -69.10
C GLU A 94 13.23 -1.69 -68.35
N LYS A 95 13.43 -0.55 -69.02
CA LYS A 95 13.75 0.71 -68.33
C LYS A 95 12.74 1.03 -67.24
N ASN A 96 11.44 0.94 -67.54
CA ASN A 96 10.39 1.20 -66.55
C ASN A 96 10.43 0.18 -65.39
N ARG A 97 10.72 -1.10 -65.65
CA ARG A 97 10.97 -2.12 -64.61
C ARG A 97 12.17 -1.77 -63.73
N TYR A 98 13.32 -1.42 -64.32
CA TYR A 98 14.49 -0.95 -63.59
C TYR A 98 14.22 0.36 -62.81
N THR A 99 13.40 1.27 -63.36
CA THR A 99 13.07 2.53 -62.66
C THR A 99 12.12 2.30 -61.48
N ALA A 100 11.32 1.23 -61.51
CA ALA A 100 10.53 0.77 -60.36
C ALA A 100 11.42 0.09 -59.31
N VAL A 101 12.29 -0.86 -59.71
CA VAL A 101 13.25 -1.51 -58.80
C VAL A 101 14.17 -0.48 -58.13
N CYS A 102 14.70 0.50 -58.87
CA CYS A 102 15.51 1.60 -58.33
C CYS A 102 14.70 2.67 -57.55
N LYS A 103 13.39 2.48 -57.32
CA LYS A 103 12.61 3.20 -56.31
C LYS A 103 12.46 2.36 -55.05
N GLU A 104 12.08 1.08 -55.20
CA GLU A 104 11.95 0.17 -54.06
C GLU A 104 13.29 -0.06 -53.34
N VAL A 105 14.41 -0.19 -54.07
CA VAL A 105 15.75 -0.27 -53.47
C VAL A 105 16.05 0.97 -52.62
N ARG A 106 15.80 2.19 -53.13
CA ARG A 106 16.02 3.43 -52.36
C ARG A 106 15.09 3.57 -51.16
N LYS A 107 13.87 3.05 -51.25
CA LYS A 107 12.91 2.99 -50.14
C LYS A 107 13.42 2.04 -49.05
N LEU A 108 13.86 0.84 -49.42
CA LEU A 108 14.47 -0.14 -48.52
C LEU A 108 15.80 0.34 -47.93
N GLU A 109 16.60 1.12 -48.68
CA GLU A 109 17.80 1.79 -48.18
C GLU A 109 17.43 2.80 -47.08
N SER A 110 16.45 3.68 -47.29
CA SER A 110 15.98 4.60 -46.24
C SER A 110 15.33 3.90 -45.04
N GLU A 111 14.56 2.84 -45.25
CA GLU A 111 13.94 2.05 -44.17
C GLU A 111 14.99 1.30 -43.35
N LYS A 112 16.11 0.89 -43.98
CA LYS A 112 17.28 0.33 -43.29
C LYS A 112 18.03 1.40 -42.50
N GLU A 113 18.26 2.59 -43.05
CA GLU A 113 18.93 3.70 -42.36
C GLU A 113 18.13 4.15 -41.12
N GLU A 114 16.80 4.27 -41.23
CA GLU A 114 15.90 4.54 -40.11
C GLU A 114 15.94 3.42 -39.05
N SER A 115 15.89 2.15 -39.49
CA SER A 115 16.00 1.00 -38.58
C SER A 115 17.34 0.94 -37.85
N GLN A 116 18.44 1.35 -38.51
CA GLN A 116 19.76 1.39 -37.90
C GLN A 116 19.88 2.55 -36.90
N LEU A 117 19.33 3.73 -37.22
CA LEU A 117 19.28 4.86 -36.27
C LEU A 117 18.54 4.46 -34.98
N ILE A 118 17.39 3.78 -35.09
CA ILE A 118 16.62 3.30 -33.94
C ILE A 118 17.41 2.25 -33.13
N ALA A 119 18.22 1.41 -33.78
CA ALA A 119 19.10 0.47 -33.10
C ALA A 119 20.25 1.16 -32.34
N GLU A 120 20.81 2.23 -32.90
CA GLU A 120 21.84 3.06 -32.26
C GLU A 120 21.26 3.85 -31.07
N GLU A 121 20.10 4.51 -31.24
CA GLU A 121 19.39 5.21 -30.14
C GLU A 121 19.00 4.27 -28.99
N THR A 122 18.52 3.06 -29.29
CA THR A 122 18.16 2.08 -28.26
C THR A 122 19.39 1.46 -27.57
N GLN A 123 20.54 1.39 -28.25
CA GLN A 123 21.82 1.02 -27.63
C GLN A 123 22.31 2.11 -26.68
N ASP A 124 22.23 3.38 -27.07
CA ASP A 124 22.61 4.52 -26.23
C ASP A 124 21.72 4.62 -24.98
N LEU A 125 20.39 4.52 -25.14
CA LEU A 125 19.44 4.46 -24.01
C LEU A 125 19.75 3.29 -23.06
N LYS A 126 20.12 2.12 -23.60
CA LYS A 126 20.54 0.96 -22.81
C LYS A 126 21.84 1.21 -22.04
N SER A 127 22.78 1.98 -22.60
CA SER A 127 24.01 2.39 -21.90
C SER A 127 23.73 3.36 -20.75
N ILE A 128 22.82 4.33 -20.95
CA ILE A 128 22.40 5.30 -19.93
C ILE A 128 21.70 4.58 -18.77
N LEU A 129 20.78 3.65 -19.07
CA LEU A 129 20.10 2.84 -18.05
C LEU A 129 21.09 1.98 -17.26
N ALA A 130 22.08 1.37 -17.92
CA ALA A 130 23.13 0.60 -17.24
C ALA A 130 24.02 1.47 -16.33
N HIS A 131 24.29 2.72 -16.72
CA HIS A 131 25.01 3.68 -15.88
C HIS A 131 24.19 4.06 -14.63
N GLN A 132 22.92 4.41 -14.80
CA GLN A 132 22.00 4.74 -13.70
C GLN A 132 21.81 3.56 -12.74
N GLU A 133 21.76 2.32 -13.24
CA GLU A 133 21.68 1.13 -12.39
C GLU A 133 22.93 0.97 -11.49
N VAL A 134 24.11 1.39 -11.96
CA VAL A 134 25.35 1.39 -11.17
C VAL A 134 25.36 2.54 -10.16
N GLU A 135 24.90 3.74 -10.53
CA GLU A 135 24.75 4.88 -9.61
C GLU A 135 23.79 4.54 -8.47
N TRP A 136 22.60 4.02 -8.76
CA TRP A 136 21.64 3.61 -7.74
C TRP A 136 22.19 2.50 -6.83
N LYS A 137 22.98 1.55 -7.37
CA LYS A 137 23.68 0.54 -6.55
C LYS A 137 24.73 1.17 -5.62
N SER A 138 25.43 2.20 -6.07
CA SER A 138 26.38 2.97 -5.25
C SER A 138 25.65 3.74 -4.13
N ASP A 139 24.58 4.44 -4.46
CA ASP A 139 23.78 5.21 -3.49
C ASP A 139 23.13 4.30 -2.44
N ILE A 140 22.59 3.14 -2.85
CA ILE A 140 22.05 2.13 -1.92
C ILE A 140 23.14 1.59 -0.98
N GLN A 141 24.39 1.46 -1.43
CA GLN A 141 25.51 1.05 -0.56
C GLN A 141 25.92 2.18 0.39
N SER A 142 25.98 3.43 -0.09
CA SER A 142 26.24 4.63 0.72
C SER A 142 25.19 4.81 1.82
N LEU A 143 23.90 4.72 1.46
CA LEU A 143 22.78 4.81 2.39
C LEU A 143 22.75 3.65 3.41
N LYS A 144 23.15 2.44 3.03
CA LYS A 144 23.33 1.33 3.98
C LYS A 144 24.47 1.59 4.97
N PHE A 145 25.55 2.22 4.55
CA PHE A 145 26.67 2.59 5.42
C PHE A 145 26.29 3.72 6.40
N THR A 146 25.60 4.76 5.93
CA THR A 146 25.14 5.84 6.82
C THR A 146 24.06 5.37 7.79
N LEU A 147 23.11 4.51 7.34
CA LEU A 147 22.14 3.86 8.21
C LEU A 147 22.82 3.07 9.33
N LYS A 148 23.80 2.22 9.00
CA LYS A 148 24.54 1.44 10.00
C LYS A 148 25.29 2.32 11.01
N GLN A 149 25.91 3.42 10.56
CA GLN A 149 26.51 4.38 11.49
C GLN A 149 25.47 5.01 12.43
N GLU A 150 24.25 5.26 11.95
CA GLU A 150 23.18 5.86 12.75
C GLU A 150 22.55 4.85 13.73
N GLU A 151 22.46 3.58 13.36
CA GLU A 151 22.15 2.47 14.27
C GLU A 151 23.18 2.37 15.39
N GLU A 152 24.48 2.38 15.06
CA GLU A 152 25.57 2.40 16.05
C GLU A 152 25.53 3.66 16.94
N LYS A 153 25.05 4.81 16.44
CA LYS A 153 24.83 6.02 17.26
C LYS A 153 23.61 5.86 18.17
N ARG A 154 22.50 5.32 17.67
CA ARG A 154 21.28 5.03 18.47
C ARG A 154 21.59 4.11 19.64
N VAL A 155 22.27 2.98 19.41
CA VAL A 155 22.69 2.04 20.47
C VAL A 155 23.60 2.72 21.51
N ARG A 156 24.51 3.61 21.09
CA ARG A 156 25.34 4.41 22.02
C ARG A 156 24.52 5.40 22.85
N VAL A 157 23.52 6.06 22.27
CA VAL A 157 22.63 6.99 22.98
C VAL A 157 21.71 6.23 23.94
N GLU A 158 21.17 5.08 23.53
CA GLU A 158 20.33 4.22 24.36
C GLU A 158 21.07 3.67 25.58
N ALA A 159 22.32 3.20 25.39
CA ALA A 159 23.17 2.78 26.50
C ALA A 159 23.50 3.92 27.49
N LEU A 160 23.64 5.16 27.00
CA LEU A 160 23.82 6.34 27.86
C LEU A 160 22.52 6.75 28.57
N TYR A 161 21.37 6.60 27.92
CA TYR A 161 20.05 6.82 28.50
C TYR A 161 19.79 5.84 29.65
N GLU A 162 19.94 4.53 29.42
CA GLU A 162 19.76 3.52 30.48
C GLU A 162 20.78 3.70 31.62
N LYS A 163 22.04 4.01 31.33
CA LYS A 163 23.03 4.35 32.37
C LYS A 163 22.68 5.61 33.18
N THR A 164 21.83 6.50 32.64
CA THR A 164 21.32 7.68 33.35
C THR A 164 20.06 7.34 34.15
N ARG A 165 19.14 6.57 33.57
CA ARG A 165 17.94 6.02 34.21
C ARG A 165 18.28 5.13 35.42
N GLU A 166 19.33 4.32 35.30
CA GLU A 166 19.82 3.44 36.36
C GLU A 166 20.61 4.19 37.46
N LYS A 167 21.10 5.41 37.18
CA LYS A 167 21.57 6.33 38.24
C LYS A 167 20.40 6.95 38.98
N LEU A 168 19.39 7.42 38.25
CA LEU A 168 18.19 8.01 38.84
C LEU A 168 17.50 7.02 39.78
N ARG A 169 17.30 5.75 39.35
CA ARG A 169 16.75 4.69 40.21
C ARG A 169 17.55 4.48 41.49
N ARG A 170 18.89 4.50 41.45
CA ARG A 170 19.72 4.41 42.66
C ARG A 170 19.56 5.61 43.60
N GLN A 171 19.32 6.81 43.07
CA GLN A 171 19.03 7.99 43.88
C GLN A 171 17.61 7.95 44.46
N GLU A 172 16.62 7.47 43.70
CA GLU A 172 15.26 7.21 44.18
C GLU A 172 15.25 6.16 45.30
N GLU A 173 16.00 5.06 45.14
CA GLU A 173 16.21 4.02 46.16
C GLU A 173 16.96 4.55 47.41
N GLN A 174 17.81 5.57 47.27
CA GLN A 174 18.45 6.26 48.40
C GLN A 174 17.45 7.17 49.12
N TYR A 175 16.70 8.00 48.40
CA TYR A 175 15.67 8.86 49.00
C TYR A 175 14.56 8.06 49.68
N CYS A 176 14.19 6.87 49.18
CA CYS A 176 13.24 5.99 49.87
C CYS A 176 13.77 5.57 51.25
N LYS A 177 15.06 5.17 51.34
CA LYS A 177 15.70 4.80 52.61
C LYS A 177 15.83 5.98 53.57
N GLU A 178 16.23 7.15 53.08
CA GLU A 178 16.26 8.39 53.89
C GLU A 178 14.87 8.74 54.44
N VAL A 179 13.80 8.50 53.68
CA VAL A 179 12.41 8.69 54.13
C VAL A 179 11.98 7.61 55.14
N GLU A 180 12.35 6.35 54.94
CA GLU A 180 12.09 5.26 55.91
C GLU A 180 12.82 5.49 57.25
N GLU A 181 14.10 5.85 57.21
CA GLU A 181 14.90 6.21 58.38
C GLU A 181 14.32 7.44 59.10
N LYS A 182 13.90 8.47 58.34
CA LYS A 182 13.23 9.65 58.90
C LYS A 182 11.91 9.29 59.59
N GLN A 183 11.10 8.39 59.02
CA GLN A 183 9.85 7.92 59.65
C GLN A 183 10.13 7.15 60.95
N GLN A 184 11.20 6.35 61.00
CA GLN A 184 11.63 5.66 62.22
C GLN A 184 12.08 6.67 63.30
N LEU A 185 12.86 7.68 62.94
CA LEU A 185 13.29 8.75 63.85
C LEU A 185 12.10 9.60 64.35
N GLU A 186 11.13 9.90 63.48
CA GLU A 186 9.90 10.61 63.86
C GLU A 186 9.05 9.80 64.86
N LEU A 187 8.99 8.48 64.70
CA LEU A 187 8.34 7.58 65.65
C LEU A 187 9.10 7.48 66.98
N GLN A 188 10.44 7.47 66.96
CA GLN A 188 11.26 7.56 68.16
C GLN A 188 11.07 8.89 68.91
N SER A 189 11.00 10.03 68.19
CA SER A 189 10.70 11.34 68.80
C SER A 189 9.34 11.34 69.49
N ARG A 190 8.29 10.84 68.82
CA ARG A 190 6.95 10.71 69.42
C ARG A 190 6.93 9.83 70.67
N ASN A 191 7.70 8.74 70.69
CA ASN A 191 7.80 7.89 71.88
C ASN A 191 8.47 8.64 73.05
N LEU A 192 9.59 9.33 72.79
CA LEU A 192 10.28 10.14 73.81
C LEU A 192 9.44 11.33 74.29
N GLU A 193 8.66 11.96 73.40
CA GLU A 193 7.70 13.01 73.76
C GLU A 193 6.59 12.45 74.68
N MET A 194 6.08 11.25 74.40
CA MET A 194 5.10 10.57 75.26
C MET A 194 5.69 10.17 76.62
N GLU A 195 6.94 9.69 76.67
CA GLU A 195 7.67 9.43 77.92
C GLU A 195 7.90 10.71 78.73
N LEU A 196 8.26 11.82 78.08
CA LEU A 196 8.36 13.13 78.73
C LEU A 196 7.01 13.61 79.26
N ILE A 197 5.90 13.30 78.59
CA ILE A 197 4.54 13.60 79.06
C ILE A 197 4.16 12.75 80.28
N THR A 198 4.52 11.46 80.34
CA THR A 198 4.25 10.63 81.53
C THR A 198 5.14 11.01 82.71
N LEU A 199 6.44 11.25 82.48
CA LEU A 199 7.37 11.74 83.51
C LEU A 199 6.95 13.09 84.09
N ARG A 200 6.39 14.01 83.27
CA ARG A 200 5.81 15.28 83.76
C ARG A 200 4.55 15.11 84.60
N LYS A 201 3.79 14.01 84.45
CA LYS A 201 2.65 13.69 85.32
C LYS A 201 3.14 13.14 86.66
N LEU A 202 4.01 12.13 86.61
CA LEU A 202 4.63 11.54 87.80
C LEU A 202 5.38 12.59 88.64
N LEU A 203 6.06 13.55 88.00
CA LEU A 203 6.70 14.66 88.72
C LEU A 203 5.69 15.52 89.47
N LYS A 204 4.55 15.86 88.85
CA LYS A 204 3.49 16.64 89.51
C LYS A 204 2.85 15.88 90.67
N GLU A 205 2.59 14.59 90.49
CA GLU A 205 2.07 13.71 91.53
C GLU A 205 3.02 13.70 92.75
N VAL A 206 4.34 13.62 92.53
CA VAL A 206 5.37 13.73 93.58
C VAL A 206 5.47 15.15 94.17
N GLU A 207 5.25 16.22 93.40
CA GLU A 207 5.19 17.59 93.91
C GLU A 207 3.94 17.82 94.80
N GLU A 208 2.81 17.24 94.43
CA GLU A 208 1.57 17.26 95.21
C GLU A 208 1.69 16.46 96.51
N GLU A 209 2.33 15.27 96.48
CA GLU A 209 2.67 14.49 97.68
C GLU A 209 3.66 15.22 98.61
N ARG A 210 4.66 15.90 98.04
CA ARG A 210 5.60 16.75 98.81
C ARG A 210 4.86 17.89 99.51
N ASP A 211 3.95 18.56 98.81
CA ASP A 211 3.24 19.71 99.37
C ASP A 211 2.13 19.30 100.36
N GLU A 212 1.58 18.09 100.23
CA GLU A 212 0.73 17.44 101.23
C GLU A 212 1.52 17.12 102.51
N THR A 213 2.64 16.40 102.40
CA THR A 213 3.49 16.03 103.55
C THR A 213 4.09 17.26 104.26
N GLN A 214 4.48 18.29 103.52
CA GLN A 214 4.92 19.58 104.07
C GLN A 214 3.78 20.31 104.83
N ARG A 215 2.54 20.19 104.37
CA ARG A 215 1.37 20.77 105.05
C ARG A 215 1.06 20.03 106.36
N GLN A 216 1.14 18.69 106.35
CA GLN A 216 1.00 17.86 107.54
C GLN A 216 2.09 18.17 108.58
N LEU A 217 3.36 18.27 108.15
CA LEU A 217 4.47 18.69 109.02
C LEU A 217 4.26 20.10 109.61
N SER A 218 3.64 21.01 108.85
CA SER A 218 3.33 22.37 109.31
C SER A 218 2.20 22.39 110.35
N GLN A 219 1.17 21.56 110.15
CA GLN A 219 0.11 21.35 111.15
C GLN A 219 0.66 20.72 112.42
N GLU A 220 1.54 19.72 112.31
CA GLU A 220 2.16 19.06 113.46
C GLU A 220 3.03 20.04 114.27
N LYS A 221 3.86 20.86 113.61
CA LYS A 221 4.64 21.93 114.26
C LYS A 221 3.75 22.92 115.00
N SER A 222 2.60 23.30 114.42
CA SER A 222 1.61 24.16 115.07
C SER A 222 1.01 23.51 116.33
N ALA A 223 0.67 22.21 116.24
CA ALA A 223 0.17 21.45 117.39
C ALA A 223 1.19 21.31 118.52
N ARG A 224 2.47 21.05 118.21
CA ARG A 224 3.55 21.01 119.21
C ARG A 224 3.77 22.39 119.86
N ALA A 225 3.80 23.47 119.08
CA ALA A 225 3.93 24.83 119.59
C ALA A 225 2.77 25.21 120.54
N LEU A 226 1.56 24.73 120.27
CA LEU A 226 0.42 24.90 121.18
C LEU A 226 0.60 24.14 122.50
N GLN A 227 1.12 22.91 122.46
CA GLN A 227 1.44 22.12 123.66
C GLN A 227 2.55 22.77 124.50
N GLU A 228 3.62 23.25 123.85
CA GLU A 228 4.70 24.01 124.51
C GLU A 228 4.20 25.33 125.10
N GLY A 229 3.28 26.03 124.42
CA GLY A 229 2.64 27.24 124.93
C GLY A 229 1.83 27.01 126.21
N ILE A 230 1.07 25.90 126.27
CA ILE A 230 0.33 25.49 127.48
C ILE A 230 1.31 25.17 128.62
N LEU A 231 2.36 24.38 128.36
CA LEU A 231 3.36 24.00 129.36
C LEU A 231 4.07 25.24 129.95
N ASN A 232 4.48 26.18 129.10
CA ASN A 232 5.14 27.42 129.51
C ASN A 232 4.21 28.33 130.33
N ASN A 233 2.90 28.36 130.03
CA ASN A 233 1.94 29.15 130.81
C ASN A 233 1.81 28.65 132.26
N HIS A 234 1.77 27.32 132.45
CA HIS A 234 1.81 26.71 133.79
C HIS A 234 3.12 27.05 134.53
N LEU A 235 4.26 26.95 133.86
CA LEU A 235 5.58 27.20 134.46
C LEU A 235 5.75 28.66 134.92
N TRP A 236 5.25 29.62 134.15
CA TRP A 236 5.33 31.05 134.50
C TRP A 236 4.48 31.36 135.74
N ARG A 237 3.27 30.78 135.80
CA ARG A 237 2.30 30.98 136.89
C ARG A 237 2.73 30.38 138.22
N GLN A 238 3.64 29.39 138.20
CA GLN A 238 4.29 28.88 139.40
C GLN A 238 5.28 29.91 139.99
N LYS A 239 6.12 30.55 139.15
CA LYS A 239 7.13 31.51 139.61
C LYS A 239 6.54 32.78 140.21
N GLU A 240 5.41 33.25 139.66
CA GLU A 240 4.70 34.44 140.16
C GLU A 240 4.34 34.31 141.66
N LEU A 241 3.86 33.13 142.07
CA LEU A 241 3.54 32.79 143.47
C LEU A 241 4.79 32.71 144.38
N GLU A 242 5.96 32.36 143.83
CA GLU A 242 7.24 32.27 144.54
C GLU A 242 7.92 33.65 144.75
N GLU A 243 7.49 34.69 144.03
CA GLU A 243 7.97 36.06 144.22
C GLU A 243 7.07 36.90 145.13
N GLU A 244 5.75 36.68 145.09
CA GLU A 244 4.78 37.37 145.95
C GLU A 244 5.11 37.18 147.45
N THR A 245 5.62 36.00 147.80
CA THR A 245 6.06 35.64 149.15
C THR A 245 7.35 36.33 149.63
N ARG A 246 8.04 37.12 148.80
CA ARG A 246 9.44 37.52 149.02
C ARG A 246 9.69 39.00 149.36
N ARG A 247 8.65 39.84 149.51
CA ARG A 247 8.77 41.32 149.46
C ARG A 247 8.47 42.12 150.77
N THR A 248 8.56 41.53 151.96
CA THR A 248 7.85 42.06 153.16
C THR A 248 8.67 42.57 154.39
N ILE A 249 10.01 42.77 154.35
CA ILE A 249 10.80 43.16 155.57
C ILE A 249 11.95 44.19 155.35
N GLY A 250 12.04 45.27 156.18
CA GLY A 250 13.30 45.98 156.59
C GLY A 250 13.51 47.49 156.27
N LYS A 251 13.98 48.34 157.23
CA LYS A 251 14.48 49.76 157.07
C LYS A 251 15.04 50.46 158.37
N LYS A 252 15.83 51.57 158.24
CA LYS A 252 16.38 52.58 159.23
C LYS A 252 17.74 52.25 159.95
N SER A 253 18.54 53.15 160.60
CA SER A 253 18.38 54.52 161.23
C SER A 253 19.70 55.38 161.36
N ASP A 254 19.65 56.60 161.97
CA ASP A 254 20.68 57.70 162.08
C ASP A 254 21.02 58.24 163.54
N GLU A 255 21.78 59.37 163.67
CA GLU A 255 22.02 60.34 164.83
C GLU A 255 23.15 60.01 165.90
N SER A 256 23.83 60.91 166.69
CA SER A 256 23.81 62.38 167.07
C SER A 256 25.20 62.91 167.65
N ASP A 257 25.33 64.13 168.26
CA ASP A 257 26.61 64.85 168.64
C ASP A 257 26.54 65.83 169.88
N THR A 258 27.68 66.46 170.32
CA THR A 258 27.93 67.75 171.07
C THR A 258 28.50 67.81 172.52
N GLU A 259 29.56 68.65 172.75
CA GLU A 259 29.66 69.78 173.72
C GLU A 259 30.95 70.65 173.51
N ARG A 260 31.14 71.81 174.20
CA ARG A 260 32.11 72.88 173.81
C ARG A 260 32.35 73.98 174.88
N GLU A 261 33.61 74.26 175.30
CA GLU A 261 34.14 75.65 175.39
C GLU A 261 35.63 75.85 175.75
N LYS A 262 36.22 75.13 176.73
CA LYS A 262 37.71 75.18 176.93
C LYS A 262 38.46 74.70 175.69
N ASP A 263 37.78 73.83 174.94
CA ASP A 263 38.07 73.48 173.56
C ASP A 263 38.32 74.67 172.62
N LEU A 264 37.83 75.90 172.80
CA LEU A 264 37.87 76.90 171.73
C LEU A 264 39.28 77.30 171.27
N LEU A 265 40.30 77.18 172.13
CA LEU A 265 41.70 77.34 171.71
C LEU A 265 42.24 76.11 170.96
N TYR A 266 41.88 74.90 171.40
CA TYR A 266 42.20 73.65 170.69
C TYR A 266 41.46 73.56 169.35
N LYS A 267 40.19 73.96 169.30
CA LYS A 267 39.34 74.05 168.10
C LYS A 267 39.76 75.20 167.18
N ASN A 268 40.49 76.23 167.63
CA ASN A 268 41.09 77.18 166.68
C ASN A 268 42.26 76.53 165.92
N GLN A 269 43.11 75.73 166.60
CA GLN A 269 44.11 74.91 165.94
C GLN A 269 43.44 73.84 165.06
N LEU A 270 42.45 73.11 165.58
CA LEU A 270 41.74 72.08 164.85
C LEU A 270 41.01 72.63 163.61
N LEU A 271 40.48 73.86 163.66
CA LEU A 271 39.90 74.55 162.49
C LEU A 271 40.98 75.01 161.50
N GLN A 272 42.19 75.35 161.94
CA GLN A 272 43.31 75.62 161.02
C GLN A 272 43.78 74.32 160.34
N ASP A 273 43.83 73.21 161.08
CA ASP A 273 44.15 71.89 160.58
C ASP A 273 43.05 71.35 159.64
N GLU A 274 41.77 71.57 159.97
CA GLU A 274 40.60 71.24 159.14
C GLU A 274 40.55 72.11 157.87
N ILE A 275 40.90 73.40 157.94
CA ILE A 275 41.09 74.25 156.76
C ILE A 275 42.28 73.76 155.92
N ALA A 276 43.33 73.20 156.51
CA ALA A 276 44.43 72.59 155.77
C ALA A 276 44.03 71.27 155.09
N VAL A 277 43.24 70.43 155.77
CA VAL A 277 42.65 69.20 155.20
C VAL A 277 41.68 69.54 154.06
N LEU A 278 40.74 70.46 154.25
CA LEU A 278 39.79 70.89 153.21
C LEU A 278 40.49 71.54 152.02
N ARG A 279 41.63 72.22 152.22
CA ARG A 279 42.49 72.68 151.11
C ARG A 279 43.13 71.51 150.37
N LEU A 280 43.69 70.53 151.08
CA LEU A 280 44.25 69.30 150.50
C LEU A 280 43.19 68.48 149.75
N GLU A 281 41.97 68.36 150.28
CA GLU A 281 40.85 67.69 149.61
C GLU A 281 40.40 68.45 148.36
N LEU A 282 40.30 69.78 148.43
CA LEU A 282 39.95 70.62 147.29
C LEU A 282 41.04 70.57 146.20
N ASP A 283 42.32 70.52 146.58
CA ASP A 283 43.42 70.32 145.65
C ASP A 283 43.47 68.88 145.10
N GLN A 284 43.11 67.84 145.87
CA GLN A 284 42.90 66.47 145.37
C GLN A 284 41.68 66.35 144.45
N ILE A 285 40.63 67.15 144.65
CA ILE A 285 39.48 67.23 143.74
C ILE A 285 39.90 67.94 142.45
N ARG A 286 40.67 69.04 142.52
CA ARG A 286 41.26 69.70 141.35
C ARG A 286 42.15 68.75 140.55
N LEU A 287 43.01 67.98 141.23
CA LEU A 287 43.96 67.07 140.57
C LEU A 287 43.23 65.91 139.88
N ARG A 288 42.22 65.31 140.54
CA ARG A 288 41.32 64.33 139.90
C ARG A 288 40.53 64.92 138.73
N HIS A 289 40.04 66.15 138.86
CA HIS A 289 39.32 66.83 137.78
C HIS A 289 40.24 67.06 136.57
N GLN A 290 41.49 67.48 136.79
CA GLN A 290 42.50 67.61 135.73
C GLN A 290 42.90 66.27 135.10
N GLU A 291 42.95 65.19 135.88
CA GLU A 291 43.12 63.83 135.34
C GLU A 291 41.91 63.34 134.52
N GLU A 292 40.69 63.74 134.90
CA GLU A 292 39.45 63.45 134.17
C GLU A 292 39.35 64.28 132.88
N GLU A 293 39.63 65.58 132.93
CA GLU A 293 39.79 66.44 131.75
C GLU A 293 40.84 65.88 130.79
N GLY A 294 41.98 65.41 131.32
CA GLY A 294 43.02 64.71 130.54
C GLY A 294 42.48 63.48 129.81
N LYS A 295 41.79 62.58 130.52
CA LYS A 295 41.16 61.38 129.92
C LYS A 295 40.14 61.75 128.85
N TYR A 296 39.29 62.75 129.09
CA TYR A 296 38.32 63.19 128.08
C TYR A 296 38.99 63.83 126.85
N LEU A 297 40.15 64.49 126.99
CA LEU A 297 40.93 65.00 125.86
C LEU A 297 41.59 63.86 125.07
N GLU A 298 42.16 62.86 125.74
CA GLU A 298 42.71 61.65 125.11
C GLU A 298 41.62 60.85 124.38
N GLU A 299 40.45 60.65 124.98
CA GLU A 299 39.30 60.01 124.35
C GLU A 299 38.83 60.79 123.11
N ASN A 300 38.73 62.13 123.18
CA ASN A 300 38.35 62.96 122.04
C ASN A 300 39.37 62.88 120.89
N GLU A 301 40.67 62.90 121.17
CA GLU A 301 41.69 62.74 120.11
C GLU A 301 41.65 61.34 119.50
N THR A 302 41.54 60.25 120.28
CA THR A 302 41.41 58.91 119.67
C THR A 302 40.09 58.72 118.90
N LEU A 303 39.01 59.41 119.28
CA LEU A 303 37.76 59.44 118.50
C LEU A 303 37.92 60.26 117.22
N LYS A 304 38.67 61.35 117.26
CA LYS A 304 38.99 62.22 116.11
C LYS A 304 39.89 61.52 115.10
N GLU A 305 40.90 60.76 115.56
CA GLU A 305 41.71 59.86 114.72
C GLU A 305 40.82 58.81 114.03
N LYS A 306 40.00 58.07 114.80
CA LYS A 306 39.05 57.08 114.25
C LYS A 306 38.09 57.69 113.22
N ASN A 307 37.61 58.92 113.43
CA ASN A 307 36.76 59.61 112.46
C ASN A 307 37.52 59.98 111.17
N GLU A 308 38.77 60.48 111.26
CA GLU A 308 39.56 60.74 110.05
C GLU A 308 39.99 59.43 109.35
N ASP A 309 40.18 58.32 110.05
CA ASP A 309 40.44 57.01 109.44
C ASP A 309 39.21 56.44 108.73
N LEU A 310 38.04 56.40 109.38
CA LEU A 310 36.77 56.02 108.73
C LEU A 310 36.46 56.88 107.50
N LYS A 311 36.86 58.16 107.51
CA LYS A 311 36.73 59.12 106.40
C LYS A 311 37.75 58.88 105.29
N LYS A 312 38.92 58.28 105.56
CA LYS A 312 39.85 57.76 104.54
C LYS A 312 39.29 56.48 103.93
N GLU A 313 38.81 55.55 104.75
CA GLU A 313 38.18 54.30 104.28
C GLU A 313 36.94 54.58 103.42
N LEU A 314 36.08 55.51 103.82
CA LEU A 314 34.91 55.92 103.03
C LEU A 314 35.32 56.42 101.63
N LYS A 315 36.34 57.28 101.54
CA LYS A 315 36.87 57.75 100.24
C LYS A 315 37.44 56.63 99.39
N LEU A 316 38.21 55.72 99.98
CA LEU A 316 38.75 54.56 99.26
C LEU A 316 37.62 53.64 98.75
N ASN A 317 36.52 53.52 99.50
CA ASN A 317 35.31 52.81 99.06
C ASN A 317 34.54 53.57 97.96
N GLU A 318 34.46 54.90 97.99
CA GLU A 318 33.90 55.73 96.92
C GLU A 318 34.75 55.64 95.63
N GLU A 319 36.08 55.64 95.75
CA GLU A 319 37.02 55.45 94.64
C GLU A 319 36.93 54.02 94.06
N ALA A 320 36.81 52.99 94.90
CA ALA A 320 36.58 51.61 94.44
C ALA A 320 35.21 51.44 93.77
N LEU A 321 34.16 52.06 94.30
CA LEU A 321 32.82 52.02 93.71
C LEU A 321 32.79 52.75 92.35
N THR A 322 33.40 53.92 92.24
CA THR A 322 33.48 54.64 90.96
C THR A 322 34.32 53.90 89.92
N GLN A 323 35.40 53.23 90.33
CA GLN A 323 36.18 52.35 89.44
C GLN A 323 35.37 51.14 88.95
N THR A 324 34.63 50.44 89.82
CA THR A 324 33.78 49.30 89.41
C THR A 324 32.62 49.75 88.51
N VAL A 325 31.97 50.88 88.81
CA VAL A 325 30.95 51.49 87.94
C VAL A 325 31.54 51.85 86.56
N PHE A 326 32.77 52.38 86.50
CA PHE A 326 33.45 52.65 85.24
C PHE A 326 33.73 51.35 84.44
N GLN A 327 34.17 50.29 85.10
CA GLN A 327 34.38 48.97 84.46
C GLN A 327 33.08 48.39 83.90
N TYR A 328 32.00 48.38 84.67
CA TYR A 328 30.69 47.91 84.21
C TYR A 328 30.11 48.78 83.09
N ASN A 329 30.31 50.10 83.12
CA ASN A 329 29.93 51.00 82.03
C ASN A 329 30.77 50.71 80.76
N GLY A 330 32.06 50.43 80.91
CA GLY A 330 32.91 49.96 79.81
C GLY A 330 32.40 48.67 79.16
N GLN A 331 32.10 47.65 79.97
CA GLN A 331 31.50 46.39 79.51
C GLN A 331 30.13 46.60 78.84
N LEU A 332 29.26 47.44 79.42
CA LEU A 332 27.96 47.76 78.85
C LEU A 332 28.07 48.44 77.48
N ASN A 333 29.04 49.33 77.30
CA ASN A 333 29.26 49.97 76.00
C ASN A 333 29.85 49.00 74.96
N LEU A 334 30.74 48.08 75.36
CA LEU A 334 31.21 47.00 74.48
C LEU A 334 30.06 46.09 74.04
N LEU A 335 29.26 45.58 74.98
CA LEU A 335 28.07 44.76 74.67
C LEU A 335 27.06 45.52 73.78
N LYS A 336 26.95 46.84 73.94
CA LYS A 336 26.10 47.70 73.10
C LYS A 336 26.64 47.85 71.68
N THR A 337 27.96 47.98 71.48
CA THR A 337 28.56 48.01 70.13
C THR A 337 28.57 46.63 69.47
N GLU A 338 28.76 45.56 70.22
CA GLU A 338 28.61 44.17 69.75
C GLU A 338 27.17 43.89 69.31
N SER A 339 26.18 44.26 70.13
CA SER A 339 24.75 44.16 69.78
C SER A 339 24.43 44.93 68.50
N ALA A 340 24.91 46.18 68.36
CA ALA A 340 24.73 46.97 67.14
C ALA A 340 25.42 46.36 65.91
N MET A 341 26.61 45.76 66.08
CA MET A 341 27.30 45.06 64.99
C MET A 341 26.55 43.78 64.59
N LEU A 342 26.00 43.04 65.56
CA LEU A 342 25.22 41.82 65.32
C LEU A 342 23.89 42.13 64.64
N THR A 343 23.18 43.22 65.01
CA THR A 343 21.96 43.63 64.29
C THR A 343 22.28 44.09 62.87
N SER A 344 23.39 44.82 62.65
CA SER A 344 23.84 45.20 61.30
C SER A 344 24.19 43.98 60.42
N LYS A 345 24.92 43.00 60.96
CA LYS A 345 25.20 41.72 60.28
C LYS A 345 23.93 40.92 59.99
N LEU A 346 22.98 40.90 60.92
CA LEU A 346 21.69 40.24 60.73
C LEU A 346 20.87 40.88 59.61
N GLU A 347 20.82 42.22 59.54
CA GLU A 347 20.11 42.91 58.46
C GLU A 347 20.78 42.67 57.10
N GLN A 348 22.12 42.69 57.05
CA GLN A 348 22.88 42.33 55.85
C GLN A 348 22.59 40.89 55.39
N THR A 349 22.46 39.92 56.31
CA THR A 349 22.10 38.54 55.92
C THR A 349 20.66 38.43 55.43
N LYS A 350 19.69 39.16 56.02
CA LYS A 350 18.33 39.26 55.46
C LYS A 350 18.34 39.82 54.04
N GLU A 351 18.96 40.99 53.82
CA GLU A 351 19.05 41.58 52.49
C GLU A 351 19.67 40.62 51.46
N SER A 352 20.69 39.85 51.85
CA SER A 352 21.30 38.84 50.97
C SER A 352 20.37 37.66 50.67
N LYS A 353 19.58 37.23 51.67
CA LYS A 353 18.58 36.17 51.54
C LYS A 353 17.44 36.62 50.62
N ASP A 354 16.91 37.82 50.83
CA ASP A 354 15.77 38.34 50.09
C ASP A 354 16.12 38.55 48.61
N ARG A 355 17.36 38.99 48.32
CA ARG A 355 17.90 39.02 46.95
C ARG A 355 17.93 37.63 46.32
N LEU A 356 18.48 36.62 47.02
CA LEU A 356 18.49 35.23 46.56
C LEU A 356 17.08 34.66 46.37
N GLU A 357 16.11 35.02 47.20
CA GLU A 357 14.71 34.60 47.02
C GLU A 357 14.07 35.26 45.78
N THR A 358 14.36 36.53 45.48
CA THR A 358 13.93 37.14 44.21
C THR A 358 14.61 36.54 42.98
N GLU A 359 15.88 36.12 43.08
CA GLU A 359 16.55 35.37 42.01
C GLU A 359 15.91 33.99 41.82
N ILE A 360 15.63 33.25 42.91
CA ILE A 360 14.93 31.96 42.86
C ILE A 360 13.55 32.09 42.21
N GLU A 361 12.78 33.14 42.52
CA GLU A 361 11.46 33.34 41.90
C GLU A 361 11.55 33.79 40.42
N SER A 362 12.62 34.50 40.06
CA SER A 362 12.98 34.76 38.66
C SER A 362 13.32 33.46 37.91
N PHE A 363 14.07 32.55 38.52
CA PHE A 363 14.33 31.23 37.93
C PHE A 363 13.07 30.35 37.86
N ARG A 364 12.18 30.37 38.87
CA ARG A 364 10.89 29.65 38.85
C ARG A 364 9.97 30.15 37.75
N SER A 365 9.80 31.46 37.61
CA SER A 365 8.97 32.04 36.54
C SER A 365 9.52 31.71 35.14
N ARG A 366 10.83 31.81 34.93
CA ARG A 366 11.50 31.40 33.68
C ARG A 366 11.39 29.90 33.39
N LEU A 367 11.46 29.05 34.42
CA LEU A 367 11.24 27.61 34.28
C LEU A 367 9.80 27.30 33.89
N ASN A 368 8.82 27.96 34.53
CA ASN A 368 7.40 27.80 34.21
C ASN A 368 7.09 28.24 32.76
N THR A 369 7.68 29.33 32.25
CA THR A 369 7.52 29.69 30.83
C THR A 369 8.10 28.63 29.90
N ALA A 370 9.31 28.12 30.19
CA ALA A 370 9.94 27.08 29.37
C ALA A 370 9.17 25.74 29.40
N VAL A 371 8.54 25.39 30.54
CA VAL A 371 7.64 24.23 30.64
C VAL A 371 6.39 24.42 29.78
N GLN A 372 5.73 25.58 29.85
CA GLN A 372 4.55 25.84 29.01
C GLN A 372 4.89 25.96 27.51
N GLU A 373 6.10 26.40 27.16
CA GLU A 373 6.61 26.35 25.79
C GLU A 373 6.80 24.90 25.33
N LEU A 374 7.42 24.05 26.16
CA LEU A 374 7.57 22.62 25.89
C LEU A 374 6.22 21.90 25.74
N GLU A 375 5.23 22.21 26.58
CA GLU A 375 3.86 21.69 26.47
C GLU A 375 3.20 22.07 25.14
N ARG A 376 3.32 23.34 24.71
CA ARG A 376 2.82 23.80 23.40
C ARG A 376 3.56 23.16 22.23
N HIS A 377 4.87 22.93 22.35
CA HIS A 377 5.65 22.20 21.36
C HIS A 377 5.25 20.72 21.30
N GLN A 378 4.93 20.08 22.43
CA GLN A 378 4.41 18.71 22.45
C GLN A 378 3.01 18.61 21.83
N SER A 379 2.09 19.53 22.15
CA SER A 379 0.75 19.51 21.55
C SER A 379 0.81 19.72 20.02
N SER A 380 1.59 20.71 19.58
CA SER A 380 1.84 21.00 18.16
C SER A 380 2.50 19.81 17.44
N LYS A 381 3.50 19.18 18.05
CA LYS A 381 4.11 17.95 17.52
C LYS A 381 3.06 16.85 17.34
N SER A 382 2.20 16.61 18.33
CA SER A 382 1.15 15.60 18.21
C SER A 382 0.03 15.99 17.24
N ASP A 383 -0.21 17.27 16.96
CA ASP A 383 -1.06 17.71 15.86
C ASP A 383 -0.46 17.34 14.49
N VAL A 384 0.85 17.56 14.31
CA VAL A 384 1.60 17.23 13.09
C VAL A 384 1.77 15.72 12.90
N GLU A 385 2.02 14.95 13.96
CA GLU A 385 2.00 13.48 13.91
C GLU A 385 0.62 12.96 13.49
N ARG A 386 -0.46 13.64 13.91
CA ARG A 386 -1.83 13.34 13.48
C ARG A 386 -2.16 13.82 12.05
N THR A 387 -1.48 14.81 11.47
CA THR A 387 -1.61 15.11 10.03
C THR A 387 -0.88 14.08 9.18
N PHE A 388 0.39 13.79 9.48
CA PHE A 388 1.16 12.76 8.76
C PHE A 388 0.49 11.38 8.81
N GLN A 389 -0.13 11.02 9.93
CA GLN A 389 -0.88 9.76 10.01
C GLN A 389 -2.09 9.74 9.07
N ARG A 390 -2.85 10.84 8.95
CA ARG A 390 -3.95 10.93 7.98
C ARG A 390 -3.45 10.89 6.54
N GLU A 391 -2.40 11.62 6.22
CA GLU A 391 -1.78 11.65 4.89
C GLU A 391 -1.27 10.26 4.48
N ARG A 392 -0.65 9.50 5.40
CA ARG A 392 -0.25 8.11 5.16
C ARG A 392 -1.44 7.21 4.89
N ASP A 393 -2.53 7.36 5.64
CA ASP A 393 -3.72 6.53 5.48
C ASP A 393 -4.54 6.93 4.25
N GLU A 394 -4.43 8.18 3.76
CA GLU A 394 -4.93 8.63 2.46
C GLU A 394 -4.06 8.11 1.31
N TRP A 395 -2.74 8.14 1.44
CA TRP A 395 -1.81 7.56 0.48
C TRP A 395 -2.02 6.05 0.31
N LEU A 396 -2.21 5.30 1.41
CA LEU A 396 -2.55 3.87 1.37
C LEU A 396 -3.86 3.63 0.62
N ARG A 397 -4.92 4.40 0.90
CA ARG A 397 -6.21 4.29 0.17
C ARG A 397 -6.09 4.64 -1.32
N LEU A 398 -5.22 5.58 -1.69
CA LEU A 398 -4.91 5.88 -3.10
C LEU A 398 -4.08 4.78 -3.76
N GLN A 399 -3.13 4.17 -3.03
CA GLN A 399 -2.35 3.03 -3.48
C GLN A 399 -3.25 1.80 -3.71
N ASP A 400 -4.13 1.47 -2.76
CA ASP A 400 -5.11 0.39 -2.88
C ASP A 400 -6.02 0.61 -4.09
N LYS A 401 -6.53 1.84 -4.25
CA LYS A 401 -7.34 2.19 -5.43
C LYS A 401 -6.57 1.97 -6.73
N LEU A 402 -5.32 2.45 -6.81
CA LEU A 402 -4.48 2.25 -8.00
C LEU A 402 -4.29 0.75 -8.32
N HIS A 403 -4.15 -0.12 -7.31
CA HIS A 403 -4.05 -1.57 -7.52
C HIS A 403 -5.36 -2.20 -8.02
N HIS A 404 -6.53 -1.69 -7.60
CA HIS A 404 -7.81 -2.09 -8.17
C HIS A 404 -7.95 -1.60 -9.62
N ASP A 405 -7.75 -0.30 -9.87
CA ASP A 405 -7.80 0.31 -11.21
C ASP A 405 -6.83 -0.43 -12.19
N LEU A 406 -5.61 -0.78 -11.75
CA LEU A 406 -4.64 -1.56 -12.53
C LEU A 406 -5.04 -3.04 -12.72
N SER A 407 -5.82 -3.61 -11.81
CA SER A 407 -6.36 -4.97 -11.96
C SER A 407 -7.49 -5.01 -12.97
N ASP A 408 -8.42 -4.06 -12.92
CA ASP A 408 -9.50 -3.89 -13.89
C ASP A 408 -8.95 -3.64 -15.31
N VAL A 409 -7.93 -2.79 -15.46
CA VAL A 409 -7.20 -2.58 -16.73
C VAL A 409 -6.50 -3.86 -17.19
N ARG A 410 -5.96 -4.67 -16.27
CA ARG A 410 -5.31 -5.95 -16.61
C ARG A 410 -6.33 -7.02 -17.03
N GLU A 411 -7.52 -7.06 -16.43
CA GLU A 411 -8.57 -8.01 -16.80
C GLU A 411 -9.27 -7.62 -18.10
N THR A 412 -9.58 -6.34 -18.30
CA THR A 412 -10.08 -5.83 -19.58
C THR A 412 -9.09 -6.07 -20.71
N SER A 413 -7.78 -5.80 -20.48
CA SER A 413 -6.70 -6.12 -21.43
C SER A 413 -6.66 -7.62 -21.78
N LYS A 414 -6.64 -8.53 -20.78
CA LYS A 414 -6.73 -9.98 -21.02
C LYS A 414 -7.98 -10.34 -21.85
N SER A 415 -9.12 -9.72 -21.58
CA SER A 415 -10.37 -9.98 -22.30
C SER A 415 -10.28 -9.54 -23.77
N LEU A 416 -9.61 -8.42 -24.05
CA LEU A 416 -9.36 -7.91 -25.40
C LEU A 416 -8.35 -8.80 -26.14
N SER A 417 -7.27 -9.25 -25.52
CA SER A 417 -6.35 -10.24 -26.11
C SER A 417 -7.06 -11.57 -26.42
N GLN A 418 -8.02 -11.99 -25.58
CA GLN A 418 -8.83 -13.17 -25.83
C GLN A 418 -9.88 -12.96 -26.95
N GLN A 419 -10.34 -11.72 -27.18
CA GLN A 419 -11.18 -11.38 -28.34
C GLN A 419 -10.36 -11.28 -29.63
N LEU A 420 -9.14 -10.72 -29.56
CA LEU A 420 -8.21 -10.59 -30.67
C LEU A 420 -7.81 -11.97 -31.20
N SER A 421 -7.34 -12.88 -30.34
CA SER A 421 -7.02 -14.26 -30.73
C SER A 421 -8.22 -15.05 -31.30
N LYS A 422 -9.45 -14.75 -30.85
CA LYS A 422 -10.70 -15.28 -31.44
C LYS A 422 -11.09 -14.62 -32.78
N ALA A 423 -10.52 -13.47 -33.11
CA ALA A 423 -10.69 -12.80 -34.40
C ALA A 423 -9.60 -13.25 -35.39
N GLU A 424 -8.35 -13.33 -34.95
CA GLU A 424 -7.20 -13.89 -35.69
C GLU A 424 -7.47 -15.33 -36.11
N SER A 425 -7.91 -16.20 -35.20
CA SER A 425 -8.23 -17.59 -35.56
C SER A 425 -9.38 -17.71 -36.58
N LYS A 426 -10.30 -16.74 -36.63
CA LYS A 426 -11.34 -16.65 -37.67
C LYS A 426 -10.81 -16.10 -38.98
N ALA A 427 -9.94 -15.09 -38.94
CA ALA A 427 -9.28 -14.53 -40.13
C ALA A 427 -8.44 -15.62 -40.82
N ASN A 428 -7.64 -16.36 -40.05
CA ASN A 428 -6.86 -17.50 -40.54
C ASN A 428 -7.78 -18.60 -41.12
N GLY A 429 -8.95 -18.85 -40.52
CA GLY A 429 -9.95 -19.76 -41.07
C GLY A 429 -10.46 -19.30 -42.45
N LEU A 430 -10.90 -18.05 -42.56
CA LEU A 430 -11.37 -17.44 -43.81
C LEU A 430 -10.27 -17.35 -44.88
N GLU A 431 -9.01 -17.14 -44.50
CA GLU A 431 -7.88 -17.14 -45.42
C GLU A 431 -7.58 -18.54 -45.98
N ASN A 432 -7.70 -19.58 -45.14
CA ASN A 432 -7.62 -20.97 -45.58
C ASN A 432 -8.78 -21.35 -46.53
N GLU A 433 -10.02 -20.96 -46.21
CA GLU A 433 -11.18 -21.13 -47.10
C GLU A 433 -10.95 -20.41 -48.45
N LEU A 434 -10.44 -19.18 -48.41
CA LEU A 434 -10.11 -18.38 -49.59
C LEU A 434 -8.96 -19.00 -50.41
N HIS A 435 -8.00 -19.67 -49.78
CA HIS A 435 -6.98 -20.46 -50.48
C HIS A 435 -7.60 -21.68 -51.19
N GLN A 436 -8.45 -22.44 -50.50
CA GLN A 436 -9.16 -23.59 -51.07
C GLN A 436 -10.06 -23.17 -52.26
N LEU A 437 -10.79 -22.06 -52.13
CA LEU A 437 -11.60 -21.48 -53.21
C LEU A 437 -10.74 -21.01 -54.40
N LYS A 438 -9.57 -20.38 -54.16
CA LYS A 438 -8.60 -20.04 -55.20
C LYS A 438 -8.09 -21.29 -55.92
N GLN A 439 -7.82 -22.38 -55.20
CA GLN A 439 -7.36 -23.64 -55.79
C GLN A 439 -8.46 -24.31 -56.63
N MET A 440 -9.67 -24.49 -56.09
CA MET A 440 -10.79 -25.02 -56.87
C MET A 440 -11.08 -24.17 -58.12
N LEU A 441 -10.95 -22.84 -58.04
CA LEU A 441 -11.10 -21.97 -59.21
C LEU A 441 -10.03 -22.24 -60.28
N ARG A 442 -8.76 -22.44 -59.90
CA ARG A 442 -7.68 -22.85 -60.83
C ARG A 442 -8.00 -24.20 -61.50
N GLU A 443 -8.46 -25.18 -60.73
CA GLU A 443 -8.87 -26.50 -61.25
C GLU A 443 -10.04 -26.40 -62.24
N LYS A 444 -11.06 -25.56 -61.95
CA LYS A 444 -12.17 -25.30 -62.89
C LYS A 444 -11.71 -24.56 -64.15
N ILE A 445 -10.74 -23.64 -64.05
CA ILE A 445 -10.16 -22.97 -65.22
C ILE A 445 -9.43 -23.99 -66.12
N LEU A 446 -8.59 -24.85 -65.55
CA LEU A 446 -7.89 -25.91 -66.30
C LEU A 446 -8.86 -26.88 -66.99
N LEU A 447 -9.96 -27.25 -66.33
CA LEU A 447 -11.00 -28.11 -66.90
C LEU A 447 -11.77 -27.41 -68.05
N LEU A 448 -12.01 -26.10 -67.94
CA LEU A 448 -12.61 -25.30 -69.03
C LEU A 448 -11.65 -25.16 -70.22
N GLU A 449 -10.35 -24.99 -69.99
CA GLU A 449 -9.36 -24.99 -71.07
C GLU A 449 -9.24 -26.36 -71.76
N MET A 450 -9.32 -27.46 -71.01
CA MET A 450 -9.32 -28.82 -71.56
C MET A 450 -10.54 -29.04 -72.47
N THR A 451 -11.75 -28.76 -71.96
CA THR A 451 -12.99 -28.94 -72.73
C THR A 451 -13.08 -27.99 -73.94
N GLN A 452 -12.49 -26.79 -73.87
CA GLN A 452 -12.36 -25.89 -75.03
C GLN A 452 -11.39 -26.44 -76.09
N LYS A 453 -10.29 -27.11 -75.69
CA LYS A 453 -9.37 -27.80 -76.60
C LYS A 453 -10.09 -28.97 -77.29
N GLU A 454 -10.77 -29.84 -76.53
CA GLU A 454 -11.59 -30.95 -77.05
C GLU A 454 -12.66 -30.47 -78.05
N LEU A 455 -13.39 -29.40 -77.72
CA LEU A 455 -14.38 -28.80 -78.61
C LEU A 455 -13.76 -28.33 -79.94
N SER A 456 -12.59 -27.68 -79.90
CA SER A 456 -11.90 -27.24 -81.11
C SER A 456 -11.37 -28.41 -81.97
N GLN A 457 -10.92 -29.50 -81.33
CA GLN A 457 -10.52 -30.74 -82.02
C GLN A 457 -11.72 -31.41 -82.70
N ALA A 458 -12.86 -31.52 -82.01
CA ALA A 458 -14.10 -32.06 -82.57
C ALA A 458 -14.62 -31.21 -83.75
N GLN A 459 -14.49 -29.88 -83.68
CA GLN A 459 -14.82 -28.98 -84.81
C GLN A 459 -13.89 -29.16 -86.01
N CYS A 460 -12.62 -29.52 -85.82
CA CYS A 460 -11.72 -29.86 -86.92
C CYS A 460 -12.13 -31.18 -87.58
N GLN A 461 -12.40 -32.23 -86.78
CA GLN A 461 -12.88 -33.53 -87.28
C GLN A 461 -14.21 -33.40 -88.05
N ALA A 462 -15.16 -32.59 -87.56
CA ALA A 462 -16.41 -32.32 -88.26
C ALA A 462 -16.18 -31.71 -89.65
N LYS A 463 -15.27 -30.73 -89.77
CA LYS A 463 -14.88 -30.11 -91.06
C LYS A 463 -14.20 -31.10 -91.99
N GLU A 464 -13.50 -32.11 -91.47
CA GLU A 464 -12.90 -33.19 -92.27
C GLU A 464 -13.96 -34.16 -92.80
N TYR A 465 -14.93 -34.56 -91.98
CA TYR A 465 -16.07 -35.36 -92.44
C TYR A 465 -16.95 -34.63 -93.47
N ASP A 466 -17.17 -33.32 -93.32
CA ASP A 466 -17.92 -32.53 -94.31
C ASP A 466 -17.17 -32.40 -95.65
N ARG A 467 -15.83 -32.25 -95.63
CA ARG A 467 -14.99 -32.30 -96.84
C ARG A 467 -15.07 -33.67 -97.53
N ALA A 468 -15.01 -34.77 -96.76
CA ALA A 468 -15.14 -36.12 -97.29
C ALA A 468 -16.51 -36.33 -97.97
N ARG A 469 -17.60 -35.92 -97.31
CA ARG A 469 -18.97 -36.01 -97.85
C ARG A 469 -19.17 -35.19 -99.13
N GLN A 470 -18.51 -34.02 -99.23
CA GLN A 470 -18.52 -33.23 -100.46
C GLN A 470 -17.73 -33.92 -101.59
N LEU A 471 -16.58 -34.54 -101.29
CA LEU A 471 -15.83 -35.34 -102.27
C LEU A 471 -16.66 -36.53 -102.80
N GLU A 472 -17.38 -37.23 -101.93
CA GLU A 472 -18.32 -38.31 -102.33
C GLU A 472 -19.43 -37.77 -103.24
N LYS A 473 -20.05 -36.64 -102.89
CA LYS A 473 -21.07 -35.97 -103.71
C LYS A 473 -20.55 -35.60 -105.10
N ASP A 474 -19.31 -35.14 -105.20
CA ASP A 474 -18.65 -34.80 -106.48
C ASP A 474 -18.26 -36.06 -107.29
N GLN A 475 -18.06 -37.21 -106.64
CA GLN A 475 -17.93 -38.51 -107.32
C GLN A 475 -19.29 -39.00 -107.84
N VAL A 476 -20.35 -38.92 -107.04
CA VAL A 476 -21.72 -39.28 -107.45
C VAL A 476 -22.16 -38.45 -108.66
N SER A 477 -21.92 -37.14 -108.65
CA SER A 477 -22.18 -36.25 -109.80
C SER A 477 -21.50 -36.74 -111.10
N LYS A 478 -20.23 -37.15 -111.02
CA LYS A 478 -19.48 -37.71 -112.16
C LYS A 478 -20.02 -39.07 -112.63
N LEU A 479 -20.66 -39.84 -111.76
CA LEU A 479 -21.34 -41.09 -112.13
C LEU A 479 -22.69 -40.80 -112.80
N THR A 480 -23.45 -39.80 -112.34
CA THR A 480 -24.70 -39.35 -112.98
C THR A 480 -24.47 -38.93 -114.43
N ILE A 481 -23.46 -38.10 -114.70
CA ILE A 481 -23.11 -37.65 -116.07
C ILE A 481 -22.72 -38.84 -116.99
N LYS A 482 -22.06 -39.87 -116.43
CA LYS A 482 -21.77 -41.11 -117.16
C LYS A 482 -23.02 -41.93 -117.45
N GLN A 483 -23.99 -41.97 -116.53
CA GLN A 483 -25.27 -42.64 -116.74
C GLN A 483 -26.10 -41.92 -117.82
N GLU A 484 -26.17 -40.60 -117.78
CA GLU A 484 -26.91 -39.78 -118.74
C GLU A 484 -26.37 -39.96 -120.17
N SER A 485 -25.05 -39.86 -120.36
CA SER A 485 -24.40 -40.10 -121.66
C SER A 485 -24.52 -41.55 -122.15
N MET A 486 -24.63 -42.54 -121.25
CA MET A 486 -24.98 -43.92 -121.63
C MET A 486 -26.44 -44.05 -122.10
N GLN A 487 -27.38 -43.34 -121.46
CA GLN A 487 -28.79 -43.34 -121.87
C GLN A 487 -29.00 -42.64 -123.22
N GLU A 488 -28.31 -41.52 -123.47
CA GLU A 488 -28.35 -40.79 -124.75
C GLU A 488 -27.85 -41.66 -125.92
N ARG A 489 -26.76 -42.42 -125.71
CA ARG A 489 -26.25 -43.40 -126.68
C ARG A 489 -27.21 -44.57 -126.91
N LEU A 490 -28.00 -44.95 -125.90
CA LEU A 490 -29.03 -45.97 -126.01
C LEU A 490 -30.21 -45.50 -126.88
N ALA A 491 -30.60 -44.22 -126.78
CA ALA A 491 -31.62 -43.61 -127.62
C ALA A 491 -31.21 -43.56 -129.12
N GLN A 492 -29.93 -43.32 -129.41
CA GLN A 492 -29.39 -43.35 -130.78
C GLN A 492 -29.55 -44.75 -131.42
N LEU A 493 -29.19 -45.81 -130.69
CA LEU A 493 -29.35 -47.20 -131.18
C LEU A 493 -30.82 -47.60 -131.40
N GLN A 494 -31.77 -46.95 -130.70
CA GLN A 494 -33.20 -47.16 -130.88
C GLN A 494 -33.75 -46.50 -132.15
N SER A 495 -33.22 -45.35 -132.59
CA SER A 495 -33.65 -44.72 -133.85
C SER A 495 -33.12 -45.45 -135.09
N GLU A 496 -31.88 -45.97 -135.04
CA GLU A 496 -31.33 -46.85 -136.09
C GLU A 496 -32.17 -48.13 -136.28
N ASN A 497 -32.65 -48.72 -135.17
CA ASN A 497 -33.56 -49.88 -135.21
C ASN A 497 -34.91 -49.57 -135.88
N LEU A 498 -35.39 -48.32 -135.80
CA LEU A 498 -36.64 -47.91 -136.45
C LEU A 498 -36.46 -47.84 -137.98
N LEU A 499 -35.33 -47.30 -138.44
CA LEU A 499 -34.99 -47.19 -139.86
C LEU A 499 -34.86 -48.57 -140.53
N LEU A 500 -34.25 -49.54 -139.85
CA LEU A 500 -34.11 -50.92 -140.35
C LEU A 500 -35.46 -51.65 -140.48
N ARG A 501 -36.46 -51.32 -139.67
CA ARG A 501 -37.82 -51.88 -139.79
C ARG A 501 -38.53 -51.36 -141.05
N GLN A 502 -38.39 -50.07 -141.34
CA GLN A 502 -38.96 -49.44 -142.55
C GLN A 502 -38.53 -50.17 -143.84
N GLN A 503 -37.26 -50.63 -143.90
CA GLN A 503 -36.70 -51.34 -145.05
C GLN A 503 -37.23 -52.77 -145.23
N LEU A 504 -37.79 -53.39 -144.18
CA LEU A 504 -38.32 -54.75 -144.23
C LEU A 504 -39.71 -54.81 -144.90
N GLU A 505 -40.52 -53.77 -144.67
CA GLU A 505 -41.92 -53.69 -145.08
C GLU A 505 -42.08 -53.57 -146.61
N ASP A 506 -41.18 -52.82 -147.26
CA ASP A 506 -41.08 -52.72 -148.73
C ASP A 506 -40.79 -54.06 -149.45
N VAL A 507 -40.22 -55.04 -148.74
CA VAL A 507 -39.96 -56.38 -149.29
C VAL A 507 -41.23 -57.23 -149.28
N GLN A 508 -42.08 -57.10 -148.25
CA GLN A 508 -43.34 -57.86 -148.15
C GLN A 508 -44.35 -57.47 -149.25
N ASN A 509 -44.39 -56.19 -149.62
CA ASN A 509 -45.30 -55.66 -150.65
C ASN A 509 -45.14 -56.32 -152.04
N LYS A 510 -44.03 -57.02 -152.31
CA LYS A 510 -43.79 -57.76 -153.57
C LYS A 510 -44.35 -59.18 -153.58
N GLY A 511 -44.79 -59.73 -152.44
CA GLY A 511 -45.29 -61.11 -152.33
C GLY A 511 -46.70 -61.32 -152.89
N ILE A 512 -47.59 -60.35 -152.64
CA ILE A 512 -49.06 -60.44 -152.82
C ILE A 512 -49.48 -60.77 -154.26
N ILE A 513 -48.66 -60.45 -155.27
CA ILE A 513 -48.98 -60.64 -156.68
C ILE A 513 -49.06 -62.13 -157.07
N LYS A 514 -48.36 -63.04 -156.36
CA LYS A 514 -48.36 -64.48 -156.68
C LYS A 514 -49.61 -65.24 -156.20
N GLU A 515 -50.34 -64.69 -155.25
CA GLU A 515 -51.47 -65.37 -154.59
C GLU A 515 -52.71 -65.49 -155.50
N LYS A 516 -52.89 -64.55 -156.45
CA LYS A 516 -54.04 -64.53 -157.37
C LYS A 516 -54.17 -65.78 -158.25
N VAL A 517 -53.08 -66.50 -158.52
CA VAL A 517 -53.06 -67.71 -159.36
C VAL A 517 -53.80 -68.90 -158.70
N VAL A 518 -54.06 -68.84 -157.39
CA VAL A 518 -54.72 -69.92 -156.64
C VAL A 518 -56.25 -69.90 -156.83
N ASN A 519 -56.85 -68.73 -157.12
CA ASN A 519 -58.31 -68.58 -157.15
C ASN A 519 -58.98 -69.30 -158.32
N ASP A 520 -58.33 -69.40 -159.49
CA ASP A 520 -58.87 -69.99 -160.73
C ASP A 520 -59.21 -71.50 -160.61
N VAL A 521 -58.79 -72.16 -159.52
CA VAL A 521 -59.12 -73.56 -159.21
C VAL A 521 -60.45 -73.68 -158.45
N GLN A 522 -60.84 -72.65 -157.68
CA GLN A 522 -61.97 -72.69 -156.76
C GLN A 522 -63.34 -72.72 -157.47
N ASP A 523 -63.43 -72.10 -158.65
CA ASP A 523 -64.68 -72.02 -159.44
C ASP A 523 -65.29 -73.38 -159.76
N ARG A 524 -64.45 -74.42 -159.94
CA ARG A 524 -64.89 -75.76 -160.38
C ARG A 524 -65.73 -76.50 -159.35
N PHE A 525 -65.67 -76.14 -158.07
CA PHE A 525 -66.51 -76.76 -157.03
C PHE A 525 -67.91 -76.15 -156.94
N ASN A 526 -68.08 -74.88 -157.32
CA ASN A 526 -69.36 -74.18 -157.22
C ASN A 526 -70.38 -74.68 -158.26
N ASP A 527 -69.91 -75.08 -159.45
CA ASP A 527 -70.74 -75.59 -160.56
C ASP A 527 -71.55 -76.85 -160.21
N ILE A 528 -71.06 -77.68 -159.30
CA ILE A 528 -71.77 -78.87 -158.82
C ILE A 528 -72.93 -78.47 -157.88
N PHE A 529 -72.69 -77.47 -157.03
CA PHE A 529 -73.67 -76.98 -156.06
C PHE A 529 -74.88 -76.30 -156.73
N ASN A 530 -74.67 -75.70 -157.91
CA ASN A 530 -75.73 -75.02 -158.68
C ASN A 530 -76.80 -76.00 -159.21
N LYS A 531 -76.44 -77.24 -159.60
CA LYS A 531 -77.40 -78.19 -160.20
C LYS A 531 -78.41 -78.78 -159.22
N LEU A 532 -78.06 -78.89 -157.94
CA LEU A 532 -79.01 -79.30 -156.88
C LEU A 532 -79.92 -78.15 -156.43
N ARG A 533 -79.58 -76.89 -156.75
CA ARG A 533 -80.45 -75.73 -156.52
C ARG A 533 -81.55 -75.61 -157.57
N ALA A 534 -81.29 -76.05 -158.81
CA ALA A 534 -82.19 -75.89 -159.96
C ALA A 534 -83.59 -76.53 -159.78
N ASP A 535 -83.71 -77.69 -159.12
CA ASP A 535 -85.04 -78.28 -158.86
C ASP A 535 -85.82 -77.60 -157.73
N THR A 536 -85.21 -76.64 -157.01
CA THR A 536 -85.92 -75.79 -156.02
C THR A 536 -86.48 -74.51 -156.64
N GLU A 537 -86.04 -74.12 -157.85
CA GLU A 537 -86.43 -72.86 -158.53
C GLU A 537 -87.95 -72.78 -158.79
N LYS A 538 -88.60 -73.92 -159.01
CA LYS A 538 -89.96 -74.02 -159.57
C LYS A 538 -91.11 -73.61 -158.63
N GLN A 539 -90.85 -73.42 -157.34
CA GLN A 539 -91.84 -72.89 -156.38
C GLN A 539 -91.68 -71.37 -156.11
N VAL A 540 -90.47 -70.83 -156.23
CA VAL A 540 -90.20 -69.40 -155.95
C VAL A 540 -90.51 -68.51 -157.16
N TYR A 541 -90.43 -69.07 -158.37
CA TYR A 541 -90.66 -68.34 -159.63
C TYR A 541 -92.05 -67.66 -159.71
N LEU A 542 -93.09 -68.23 -159.09
CA LEU A 542 -94.43 -67.62 -158.99
C LEU A 542 -94.49 -66.34 -158.14
N VAL A 543 -93.47 -66.08 -157.31
CA VAL A 543 -93.36 -64.90 -156.43
C VAL A 543 -92.43 -63.84 -157.05
N GLU A 544 -91.46 -64.25 -157.89
CA GLU A 544 -90.47 -63.34 -158.46
C GLU A 544 -91.04 -62.33 -159.46
N GLU A 545 -92.04 -62.69 -160.26
CA GLU A 545 -92.59 -61.81 -161.29
C GLU A 545 -93.38 -60.64 -160.66
N ARG A 546 -94.26 -60.95 -159.70
CA ARG A 546 -95.21 -60.00 -159.09
C ARG A 546 -94.54 -58.87 -158.28
N ASN A 547 -93.32 -59.11 -157.77
CA ASN A 547 -92.61 -58.16 -156.91
C ASN A 547 -91.62 -57.25 -157.66
N LYS A 548 -91.25 -57.61 -158.90
CA LYS A 548 -90.36 -56.78 -159.75
C LYS A 548 -91.14 -55.68 -160.47
N GLU A 549 -92.36 -55.97 -160.95
CA GLU A 549 -93.26 -54.96 -161.53
C GLU A 549 -93.70 -53.90 -160.49
N LEU A 550 -93.80 -54.28 -159.22
CA LEU A 550 -94.10 -53.36 -158.12
C LEU A 550 -92.91 -52.44 -157.75
N ASN A 551 -91.67 -52.93 -157.81
CA ASN A 551 -90.50 -52.12 -157.44
C ASN A 551 -90.15 -51.02 -158.46
N VAL A 552 -90.57 -51.14 -159.72
CA VAL A 552 -90.49 -50.04 -160.70
C VAL A 552 -91.39 -48.86 -160.28
N LYS A 553 -92.45 -49.09 -159.50
CA LYS A 553 -93.25 -48.01 -158.88
C LYS A 553 -92.61 -47.45 -157.60
N CYS A 554 -91.54 -48.08 -157.10
CA CYS A 554 -90.74 -47.63 -155.95
C CYS A 554 -89.42 -46.94 -156.35
N THR A 555 -89.13 -46.82 -157.65
CA THR A 555 -88.19 -45.83 -158.21
C THR A 555 -88.88 -44.47 -158.34
N ASP A 556 -90.06 -44.41 -158.97
CA ASP A 556 -90.82 -43.18 -159.23
C ASP A 556 -91.11 -42.34 -157.97
N LEU A 557 -91.32 -42.99 -156.81
CA LEU A 557 -91.56 -42.32 -155.53
C LEU A 557 -90.30 -41.86 -154.81
N ARG A 558 -89.10 -42.34 -155.18
CA ARG A 558 -87.83 -41.89 -154.56
C ARG A 558 -87.17 -40.73 -155.30
N GLU A 559 -87.45 -40.56 -156.59
CA GLU A 559 -87.00 -39.38 -157.33
C GLU A 559 -87.70 -38.08 -156.88
N GLN A 560 -88.81 -38.18 -156.14
CA GLN A 560 -89.38 -37.05 -155.39
C GLN A 560 -88.50 -36.58 -154.21
N VAL A 561 -87.73 -37.47 -153.58
CA VAL A 561 -86.87 -37.13 -152.43
C VAL A 561 -85.57 -36.45 -152.89
N PHE A 562 -85.09 -36.80 -154.08
CA PHE A 562 -83.89 -36.21 -154.71
C PHE A 562 -84.03 -34.71 -155.08
N LYS A 563 -85.18 -34.09 -154.80
CA LYS A 563 -85.46 -32.66 -155.05
C LYS A 563 -85.45 -31.75 -153.81
N TYR A 564 -85.20 -32.26 -152.60
CA TYR A 564 -85.30 -31.45 -151.37
C TYR A 564 -84.00 -31.27 -150.57
N GLU A 565 -83.07 -32.23 -150.57
CA GLU A 565 -81.85 -32.12 -149.72
C GLU A 565 -80.73 -31.28 -150.38
N THR A 566 -80.79 -31.03 -151.69
CA THR A 566 -79.78 -30.26 -152.44
C THR A 566 -79.68 -28.81 -151.96
N ASP A 567 -80.82 -28.20 -151.59
CA ASP A 567 -80.97 -26.84 -151.07
C ASP A 567 -80.27 -26.61 -149.70
N LYS A 568 -79.77 -27.68 -149.07
CA LYS A 568 -79.03 -27.64 -147.80
C LYS A 568 -77.58 -27.22 -147.98
N ILE A 569 -77.00 -27.51 -149.15
CA ILE A 569 -75.58 -27.23 -149.46
C ILE A 569 -75.30 -25.71 -149.48
N GLU A 570 -76.32 -24.89 -149.73
CA GLU A 570 -76.17 -23.44 -149.90
C GLU A 570 -76.21 -22.62 -148.58
N ARG A 571 -76.56 -23.21 -147.42
CA ARG A 571 -76.77 -22.44 -146.18
C ARG A 571 -75.57 -22.28 -145.25
N GLU A 572 -74.64 -23.23 -145.19
CA GLU A 572 -73.49 -23.17 -144.25
C GLU A 572 -72.24 -22.48 -144.81
N GLY A 573 -72.33 -21.85 -145.99
CA GLY A 573 -71.27 -21.01 -146.56
C GLY A 573 -70.83 -19.85 -145.65
N MET A 574 -71.66 -19.43 -144.69
CA MET A 574 -71.39 -18.30 -143.79
C MET A 574 -70.39 -18.59 -142.66
N VAL A 575 -70.15 -19.86 -142.29
CA VAL A 575 -69.30 -20.20 -141.13
C VAL A 575 -67.80 -19.91 -141.39
N ARG A 576 -67.37 -19.78 -142.65
CA ARG A 576 -65.98 -19.47 -143.02
C ARG A 576 -65.56 -18.00 -142.79
N GLN A 577 -66.40 -17.14 -142.23
CA GLN A 577 -66.11 -15.70 -142.08
C GLN A 577 -65.84 -15.22 -140.64
N LEU A 578 -65.91 -16.10 -139.63
CA LEU A 578 -65.67 -15.74 -138.22
C LEU A 578 -64.77 -16.78 -137.53
N GLN A 579 -63.54 -16.51 -137.06
CA GLN A 579 -62.63 -15.36 -137.06
C GLN A 579 -61.20 -15.97 -136.90
N GLN A 580 -60.09 -15.56 -137.53
CA GLN A 580 -59.65 -14.36 -138.27
C GLN A 580 -59.34 -13.10 -137.44
N GLU A 581 -59.62 -13.05 -136.14
CA GLU A 581 -59.38 -11.86 -135.29
C GLU A 581 -58.47 -12.08 -134.06
N LEU A 582 -58.16 -13.32 -133.64
CA LEU A 582 -57.18 -13.54 -132.54
C LEU A 582 -55.70 -13.50 -133.02
N ALA A 583 -55.47 -13.31 -134.32
CA ALA A 583 -54.12 -13.14 -134.89
C ALA A 583 -53.40 -11.87 -134.40
N ASP A 584 -54.10 -10.90 -133.80
CA ASP A 584 -53.54 -9.62 -133.36
C ASP A 584 -52.91 -9.60 -131.95
N ALA A 585 -53.00 -10.69 -131.18
CA ALA A 585 -52.41 -10.74 -129.83
C ALA A 585 -50.87 -10.96 -129.82
N LEU A 586 -50.28 -11.41 -130.94
CA LEU A 586 -48.86 -11.77 -131.08
C LEU A 586 -47.92 -10.54 -131.19
N LYS A 587 -48.21 -9.45 -130.46
CA LYS A 587 -47.84 -8.10 -130.91
C LYS A 587 -47.51 -7.04 -129.84
N LYS A 588 -47.49 -7.35 -128.53
CA LYS A 588 -47.52 -6.28 -127.50
C LYS A 588 -46.38 -6.14 -126.47
N GLN A 589 -45.65 -7.18 -126.05
CA GLN A 589 -44.51 -6.96 -125.13
C GLN A 589 -43.57 -8.18 -124.98
N SER A 590 -42.29 -8.18 -125.36
CA SER A 590 -41.57 -7.50 -126.47
C SER A 590 -41.34 -5.96 -126.49
N MET A 591 -41.68 -5.18 -125.45
CA MET A 591 -41.53 -3.70 -125.47
C MET A 591 -41.23 -3.10 -124.08
N SER A 592 -40.48 -3.82 -123.24
CA SER A 592 -39.82 -3.28 -122.01
C SER A 592 -38.98 -4.38 -121.35
N GLU A 593 -37.67 -4.53 -121.58
CA GLU A 593 -36.76 -3.65 -122.35
C GLU A 593 -36.66 -2.23 -121.75
N ALA A 594 -36.43 -2.12 -120.43
CA ALA A 594 -36.40 -0.82 -119.74
C ALA A 594 -35.55 -0.70 -118.47
N SER A 595 -35.06 -1.81 -117.85
CA SER A 595 -34.38 -1.71 -116.55
C SER A 595 -33.25 -2.71 -116.32
N LEU A 596 -32.41 -2.95 -117.33
CA LEU A 596 -31.05 -3.46 -117.15
C LEU A 596 -30.09 -2.34 -116.63
N GLU A 597 -30.65 -1.26 -116.08
CA GLU A 597 -30.03 0.06 -115.97
C GLU A 597 -29.71 0.48 -114.53
N VAL A 598 -30.15 -0.28 -113.50
CA VAL A 598 -29.57 -0.20 -112.15
C VAL A 598 -28.70 -1.42 -111.86
N THR A 599 -27.84 -1.68 -112.84
CA THR A 599 -26.48 -2.19 -112.64
C THR A 599 -25.72 -1.26 -111.65
N THR A 600 -24.47 -1.60 -111.32
CA THR A 600 -23.45 -0.70 -110.70
C THR A 600 -23.70 -0.08 -109.32
N ARG A 601 -24.92 -0.08 -108.73
CA ARG A 601 -25.15 0.36 -107.33
C ARG A 601 -25.04 -0.77 -106.30
N TYR A 602 -23.98 -1.58 -106.38
CA TYR A 602 -22.81 -1.54 -105.48
C TYR A 602 -22.91 -2.72 -104.49
N ARG A 603 -21.90 -3.58 -104.26
CA ARG A 603 -20.44 -3.40 -104.28
C ARG A 603 -19.91 -2.39 -103.25
N SER A 604 -20.76 -2.00 -102.29
CA SER A 604 -20.39 -1.20 -101.10
C SER A 604 -20.80 -1.92 -99.82
N ASP A 605 -22.00 -2.48 -99.75
CA ASP A 605 -22.52 -3.12 -98.53
C ASP A 605 -21.73 -4.37 -98.11
N LEU A 606 -20.96 -4.98 -99.04
CA LEU A 606 -19.96 -6.01 -98.75
C LEU A 606 -18.77 -5.51 -97.90
N GLU A 607 -18.66 -4.21 -97.61
CA GLU A 607 -17.75 -3.64 -96.61
C GLU A 607 -18.40 -3.55 -95.21
N GLU A 608 -19.74 -3.50 -95.08
CA GLU A 608 -20.42 -3.39 -93.77
C GLU A 608 -20.40 -4.71 -92.96
N ASP A 609 -20.39 -5.87 -93.63
CA ASP A 609 -20.39 -7.19 -92.97
C ASP A 609 -19.18 -7.40 -92.03
N LYS A 610 -18.08 -6.67 -92.28
CA LYS A 610 -16.83 -6.79 -91.53
C LYS A 610 -16.90 -6.23 -90.10
N LEU A 611 -17.74 -5.23 -89.83
CA LEU A 611 -17.68 -4.47 -88.57
C LEU A 611 -18.59 -5.01 -87.44
N ARG A 612 -19.64 -5.79 -87.76
CA ARG A 612 -20.65 -6.20 -86.77
C ARG A 612 -20.31 -7.47 -85.99
N LEU A 613 -19.52 -8.37 -86.57
CA LEU A 613 -19.08 -9.63 -85.92
C LEU A 613 -18.14 -9.40 -84.71
N GLN A 614 -17.67 -8.18 -84.47
CA GLN A 614 -16.79 -7.86 -83.34
C GLN A 614 -17.55 -7.58 -82.01
N LYS A 615 -18.89 -7.63 -82.00
CA LYS A 615 -19.75 -7.55 -80.79
C LYS A 615 -20.24 -8.92 -80.28
N GLU A 616 -19.48 -9.95 -80.66
CA GLU A 616 -19.50 -11.34 -80.23
C GLU A 616 -19.27 -11.57 -78.71
N LEU A 617 -19.27 -12.85 -78.33
CA LEU A 617 -18.55 -13.45 -77.20
C LEU A 617 -18.97 -13.09 -75.76
N GLU A 618 -18.99 -11.82 -75.36
CA GLU A 618 -18.91 -11.47 -73.93
C GLU A 618 -20.16 -11.80 -73.08
N LYS A 619 -21.32 -12.04 -73.69
CA LYS A 619 -22.56 -12.34 -72.95
C LYS A 619 -22.72 -13.80 -72.50
N VAL A 620 -21.95 -14.74 -73.06
CA VAL A 620 -22.00 -16.16 -72.63
C VAL A 620 -21.28 -16.36 -71.28
N LYS A 621 -20.43 -15.40 -70.87
CA LYS A 621 -19.67 -15.43 -69.60
C LYS A 621 -20.47 -15.06 -68.35
N THR A 622 -21.81 -15.07 -68.40
CA THR A 622 -22.69 -15.18 -67.23
C THR A 622 -23.22 -16.63 -67.16
N LYS A 623 -22.35 -17.62 -66.96
CA LYS A 623 -21.89 -18.13 -65.64
C LYS A 623 -23.04 -18.62 -64.75
N LEU A 624 -23.07 -19.89 -64.37
CA LEU A 624 -22.16 -20.49 -63.38
C LEU A 624 -22.32 -19.88 -61.96
N ARG A 625 -23.47 -19.25 -61.67
CA ARG A 625 -23.88 -18.89 -60.29
C ARG A 625 -24.75 -19.96 -59.65
N GLU A 626 -25.86 -20.32 -60.28
CA GLU A 626 -26.93 -21.15 -59.67
C GLU A 626 -26.55 -22.65 -59.46
N GLU A 627 -25.28 -23.02 -59.67
CA GLU A 627 -24.66 -24.19 -59.01
C GLU A 627 -24.55 -24.02 -57.47
N GLU A 628 -24.81 -22.81 -56.95
CA GLU A 628 -24.98 -22.45 -55.54
C GLU A 628 -25.88 -23.43 -54.74
N GLU A 629 -26.86 -24.09 -55.37
CA GLU A 629 -27.73 -25.07 -54.67
C GLU A 629 -27.02 -26.36 -54.24
N LYS A 630 -25.80 -26.66 -54.71
CA LYS A 630 -25.06 -27.87 -54.30
C LYS A 630 -24.73 -27.94 -52.81
N HIS A 631 -24.69 -26.81 -52.09
CA HIS A 631 -24.36 -26.80 -50.66
C HIS A 631 -25.55 -27.14 -49.73
N LEU A 632 -26.74 -27.41 -50.28
CA LEU A 632 -27.93 -27.79 -49.50
C LEU A 632 -27.73 -29.06 -48.64
N GLN A 633 -26.73 -29.89 -48.99
CA GLN A 633 -26.42 -31.16 -48.32
C GLN A 633 -25.66 -31.00 -46.98
N SER A 634 -25.09 -29.82 -46.67
CA SER A 634 -24.39 -29.60 -45.40
C SER A 634 -25.30 -29.46 -44.17
N GLN A 635 -26.63 -29.44 -44.37
CA GLN A 635 -27.65 -29.42 -43.30
C GLN A 635 -27.53 -30.59 -42.30
N HIS A 636 -26.73 -31.62 -42.59
CA HIS A 636 -26.52 -32.76 -41.71
C HIS A 636 -25.71 -32.47 -40.44
N CYS A 637 -24.77 -31.52 -40.45
CA CYS A 637 -23.85 -31.29 -39.31
C CYS A 637 -24.51 -30.53 -38.13
N VAL A 638 -25.55 -29.73 -38.41
CA VAL A 638 -26.32 -29.00 -37.37
C VAL A 638 -27.11 -29.95 -36.44
N ARG A 639 -27.22 -31.23 -36.81
CA ARG A 639 -27.88 -32.29 -36.03
C ARG A 639 -27.25 -32.51 -34.66
N ASP A 640 -25.94 -32.30 -34.55
CA ASP A 640 -25.16 -32.62 -33.35
C ASP A 640 -25.32 -31.58 -32.23
N LEU A 641 -26.05 -30.48 -32.49
CA LEU A 641 -26.55 -29.57 -31.46
C LEU A 641 -27.77 -30.12 -30.68
N LYS A 642 -28.35 -31.25 -31.10
CA LYS A 642 -29.54 -31.81 -30.42
C LYS A 642 -29.20 -32.73 -29.24
N THR A 643 -28.08 -33.44 -29.27
CA THR A 643 -27.72 -34.44 -28.26
C THR A 643 -27.08 -33.86 -26.99
N ALA A 644 -26.71 -32.58 -26.97
CA ALA A 644 -25.96 -31.97 -25.86
C ALA A 644 -26.80 -31.10 -24.89
N LEU A 645 -28.11 -30.95 -25.13
CA LEU A 645 -28.98 -30.06 -24.33
C LEU A 645 -30.10 -30.79 -23.56
N ASP A 646 -30.65 -31.88 -24.08
CA ASP A 646 -31.69 -32.63 -23.36
C ASP A 646 -31.12 -33.29 -22.08
N ASP A 647 -29.83 -33.65 -22.06
CA ASP A 647 -29.07 -34.07 -20.86
C ASP A 647 -28.95 -32.97 -19.78
N LYS A 648 -29.34 -31.72 -20.07
CA LYS A 648 -29.23 -30.59 -19.14
C LYS A 648 -30.48 -30.31 -18.30
N GLU A 649 -31.56 -31.08 -18.38
CA GLU A 649 -32.62 -31.04 -17.36
C GLU A 649 -33.25 -32.44 -17.15
N ARG A 650 -32.70 -33.31 -16.30
CA ARG A 650 -32.91 -33.34 -14.84
C ARG A 650 -34.36 -33.21 -14.31
N GLU A 651 -35.37 -33.32 -15.17
CA GLU A 651 -36.69 -33.85 -14.76
C GLU A 651 -36.62 -35.30 -14.28
N ALA A 652 -35.47 -35.96 -14.51
CA ALA A 652 -34.95 -37.13 -13.79
C ALA A 652 -34.73 -36.91 -12.26
N LYS A 653 -35.68 -36.24 -11.59
CA LYS A 653 -35.81 -36.11 -10.13
C LYS A 653 -37.25 -36.14 -9.61
N THR A 654 -38.29 -36.05 -10.45
CA THR A 654 -39.68 -35.89 -9.98
C THR A 654 -40.70 -36.85 -10.60
N SER A 655 -40.57 -37.21 -11.88
CA SER A 655 -41.50 -38.13 -12.57
C SER A 655 -41.25 -39.60 -12.23
N SER A 656 -39.98 -39.99 -12.11
CA SER A 656 -39.53 -41.37 -11.86
C SER A 656 -39.90 -41.96 -10.48
N GLN A 657 -40.65 -41.23 -9.64
CA GLN A 657 -41.00 -41.63 -8.26
C GLN A 657 -42.52 -41.79 -8.04
N LYS A 658 -43.36 -41.73 -9.10
CA LYS A 658 -44.83 -41.72 -8.96
C LYS A 658 -45.64 -42.68 -9.83
N LEU A 659 -45.00 -43.48 -10.70
CA LEU A 659 -45.65 -44.56 -11.46
C LEU A 659 -44.83 -45.86 -11.46
N GLN A 660 -44.19 -46.15 -10.32
CA GLN A 660 -43.73 -47.51 -9.98
C GLN A 660 -44.69 -48.21 -8.99
N ASP A 661 -45.60 -47.45 -8.36
CA ASP A 661 -46.79 -47.96 -7.69
C ASP A 661 -47.97 -48.06 -8.68
N LEU A 662 -48.98 -48.88 -8.35
CA LEU A 662 -50.19 -49.16 -9.14
C LEU A 662 -50.04 -50.11 -10.35
N LEU A 663 -49.14 -51.09 -10.24
CA LEU A 663 -49.55 -52.45 -10.62
C LEU A 663 -50.44 -53.02 -9.49
N LEU A 664 -51.49 -53.76 -9.87
CA LEU A 664 -52.52 -54.39 -9.01
C LEU A 664 -53.62 -53.47 -8.41
N ALA A 665 -54.74 -53.32 -9.14
CA ALA A 665 -56.10 -53.62 -8.63
C ALA A 665 -57.23 -53.36 -9.67
N SER A 666 -58.10 -54.36 -9.92
CA SER A 666 -59.51 -54.26 -10.39
C SER A 666 -59.88 -53.49 -11.71
N SER A 667 -60.89 -53.86 -12.50
CA SER A 667 -61.73 -55.10 -12.54
C SER A 667 -62.61 -55.18 -13.81
N GLU A 668 -62.62 -56.35 -14.44
CA GLU A 668 -63.81 -57.10 -14.89
C GLU A 668 -64.83 -56.59 -15.95
N THR A 669 -64.70 -57.15 -17.16
CA THR A 669 -65.72 -57.96 -17.89
C THR A 669 -66.84 -57.38 -18.82
N ASN A 670 -67.07 -58.18 -19.88
CA ASN A 670 -68.36 -58.61 -20.49
C ASN A 670 -69.08 -57.86 -21.65
N THR A 671 -68.75 -58.30 -22.87
CA THR A 671 -69.64 -58.91 -23.90
C THR A 671 -70.98 -58.28 -24.33
N THR A 672 -71.15 -58.16 -25.66
CA THR A 672 -72.22 -58.87 -26.40
C THR A 672 -71.76 -59.25 -27.83
N ILE A 673 -72.37 -60.28 -28.43
CA ILE A 673 -72.08 -60.83 -29.77
C ILE A 673 -73.37 -60.77 -30.63
N LYS A 674 -73.19 -60.89 -31.96
CA LYS A 674 -74.18 -60.80 -33.07
C LYS A 674 -74.29 -59.37 -33.64
N GLN A 675 -74.37 -59.16 -34.95
CA GLN A 675 -74.70 -60.11 -36.02
C GLN A 675 -73.58 -60.25 -37.09
N LEU A 676 -73.34 -61.50 -37.51
CA LEU A 676 -72.81 -61.87 -38.83
C LEU A 676 -74.01 -62.17 -39.77
N GLU A 677 -73.74 -62.75 -40.96
CA GLU A 677 -74.72 -63.36 -41.89
C GLU A 677 -75.69 -62.39 -42.58
N GLU A 678 -76.02 -62.45 -43.89
CA GLU A 678 -75.49 -63.07 -45.13
C GLU A 678 -75.95 -62.13 -46.29
N HIS A 679 -75.58 -62.18 -47.58
CA HIS A 679 -74.83 -63.07 -48.49
C HIS A 679 -73.97 -62.11 -49.39
N VAL A 680 -73.02 -62.39 -50.30
CA VAL A 680 -72.69 -63.50 -51.23
C VAL A 680 -73.68 -63.61 -52.44
N GLN A 681 -73.15 -63.97 -53.62
CA GLN A 681 -73.82 -64.03 -54.95
C GLN A 681 -74.22 -62.66 -55.58
N GLN A 682 -74.26 -62.48 -56.91
CA GLN A 682 -73.96 -63.38 -58.04
C GLN A 682 -72.82 -62.87 -58.96
N ILE A 683 -72.21 -63.80 -59.69
CA ILE A 683 -71.46 -63.58 -60.93
C ILE A 683 -72.42 -63.91 -62.09
N GLU A 684 -72.53 -63.08 -63.13
CA GLU A 684 -73.03 -63.43 -64.48
C GLU A 684 -72.97 -62.19 -65.42
N ALA A 685 -72.76 -62.27 -66.74
CA ALA A 685 -72.13 -63.32 -67.54
C ALA A 685 -71.60 -62.80 -68.91
N LEU A 686 -70.50 -63.42 -69.35
CA LEU A 686 -70.10 -63.85 -70.71
C LEU A 686 -70.76 -63.23 -71.97
N GLN A 687 -69.92 -62.77 -72.91
CA GLN A 687 -69.90 -63.00 -74.40
C GLN A 687 -68.96 -61.95 -75.07
N ARG A 688 -68.00 -62.21 -75.98
CA ARG A 688 -67.62 -63.38 -76.83
C ARG A 688 -68.74 -63.80 -77.81
N ASP A 689 -68.60 -63.82 -79.13
CA ASP A 689 -67.51 -64.31 -79.99
C ASP A 689 -67.69 -63.90 -81.50
N LEU A 690 -66.69 -64.17 -82.35
CA LEU A 690 -66.61 -64.24 -83.85
C LEU A 690 -67.31 -63.16 -84.75
N GLN A 691 -66.84 -62.68 -85.93
CA GLN A 691 -65.91 -63.06 -87.02
C GLN A 691 -66.63 -63.44 -88.36
N THR A 692 -66.06 -62.99 -89.49
CA THR A 692 -66.40 -63.27 -90.92
C THR A 692 -67.57 -62.52 -91.59
N SER A 693 -67.25 -61.73 -92.62
CA SER A 693 -67.68 -61.91 -94.02
C SER A 693 -66.92 -60.93 -94.93
N ALA A 694 -66.82 -61.21 -96.24
CA ALA A 694 -65.99 -60.44 -97.18
C ALA A 694 -66.81 -59.50 -98.09
N SER A 695 -66.22 -58.37 -98.49
CA SER A 695 -66.18 -57.94 -99.90
C SER A 695 -65.21 -56.76 -100.10
N CYS A 696 -64.81 -56.51 -101.34
CA CYS A 696 -64.09 -55.30 -101.75
C CYS A 696 -65.03 -54.09 -101.86
N GLU A 697 -64.55 -52.90 -101.52
CA GLU A 697 -64.17 -51.91 -102.55
C GLU A 697 -63.41 -50.71 -101.98
N SER A 698 -62.48 -50.19 -102.78
CA SER A 698 -61.71 -48.98 -102.53
C SER A 698 -62.37 -47.75 -103.16
N GLU A 699 -62.33 -46.60 -102.49
CA GLU A 699 -62.14 -45.23 -103.06
C GLU A 699 -62.49 -44.08 -102.09
N ARG A 700 -63.14 -44.33 -100.93
CA ARG A 700 -63.61 -43.26 -100.02
C ARG A 700 -62.83 -43.07 -98.70
N LYS A 701 -61.52 -43.37 -98.65
CA LYS A 701 -60.71 -43.26 -97.40
C LYS A 701 -59.44 -42.39 -97.44
N LYS A 702 -59.11 -41.70 -98.55
CA LYS A 702 -57.92 -40.81 -98.60
C LYS A 702 -58.12 -39.42 -97.96
N VAL A 703 -59.33 -38.83 -98.05
CA VAL A 703 -59.59 -37.46 -97.58
C VAL A 703 -59.59 -37.31 -96.04
N LYS A 704 -60.03 -38.33 -95.27
CA LYS A 704 -60.17 -38.21 -93.81
C LYS A 704 -58.84 -38.09 -93.06
N LYS A 705 -57.76 -38.75 -93.51
CA LYS A 705 -56.47 -38.78 -92.79
C LYS A 705 -55.72 -37.44 -92.75
N LEU A 706 -56.01 -36.50 -93.66
CA LEU A 706 -55.39 -35.16 -93.62
C LEU A 706 -56.03 -34.24 -92.57
N VAL A 707 -57.29 -34.45 -92.22
CA VAL A 707 -57.98 -33.65 -91.19
C VAL A 707 -57.55 -34.07 -89.77
N GLU A 708 -57.34 -35.38 -89.56
CA GLU A 708 -56.95 -35.94 -88.26
C GLU A 708 -55.53 -35.52 -87.82
N LEU A 709 -54.63 -35.21 -88.75
CA LEU A 709 -53.28 -34.70 -88.45
C LEU A 709 -53.21 -33.18 -88.21
N LYS A 710 -54.21 -32.39 -88.65
CA LYS A 710 -54.20 -30.93 -88.52
C LYS A 710 -54.51 -30.47 -87.08
N ARG A 711 -55.58 -31.00 -86.49
CA ARG A 711 -56.02 -30.72 -85.11
C ARG A 711 -54.91 -30.81 -84.04
N PRO A 712 -54.11 -31.90 -83.94
CA PRO A 712 -53.07 -32.02 -82.90
C PRO A 712 -51.82 -31.16 -83.14
N VAL A 713 -51.74 -30.41 -84.25
CA VAL A 713 -50.72 -29.37 -84.46
C VAL A 713 -51.28 -28.02 -84.04
N GLU A 714 -52.50 -27.69 -84.48
CA GLU A 714 -53.22 -26.47 -84.09
C GLU A 714 -53.39 -26.38 -82.55
N MET A 715 -53.79 -27.47 -81.90
CA MET A 715 -53.98 -27.50 -80.45
C MET A 715 -52.66 -27.34 -79.64
N ARG A 716 -51.51 -27.72 -80.23
CA ARG A 716 -50.18 -27.46 -79.62
C ARG A 716 -49.73 -26.02 -79.83
N LEU A 717 -50.02 -25.43 -80.99
CA LEU A 717 -49.77 -24.01 -81.25
C LEU A 717 -50.58 -23.13 -80.28
N ASP A 718 -51.86 -23.45 -80.06
CA ASP A 718 -52.71 -22.79 -79.06
C ASP A 718 -52.17 -22.92 -77.63
N GLN A 719 -51.60 -24.07 -77.26
CA GLN A 719 -50.96 -24.25 -75.95
C GLN A 719 -49.71 -23.39 -75.79
N GLU A 720 -48.81 -23.35 -76.79
CA GLU A 720 -47.60 -22.53 -76.72
C GLU A 720 -47.87 -21.03 -76.88
N MET A 721 -48.94 -20.62 -77.58
CA MET A 721 -49.41 -19.23 -77.56
C MET A 721 -49.94 -18.83 -76.18
N LYS A 722 -50.72 -19.69 -75.51
CA LYS A 722 -51.15 -19.46 -74.12
C LYS A 722 -49.97 -19.40 -73.16
N ARG A 723 -49.00 -20.32 -73.30
CA ARG A 723 -47.76 -20.35 -72.50
C ARG A 723 -46.94 -19.07 -72.67
N ASN A 724 -46.76 -18.58 -73.90
CA ASN A 724 -46.11 -17.29 -74.15
C ASN A 724 -46.89 -16.11 -73.54
N LEU A 725 -48.22 -16.15 -73.55
CA LEU A 725 -49.04 -15.11 -72.92
C LEU A 725 -48.88 -15.10 -71.39
N GLU A 726 -48.79 -16.26 -70.76
CA GLU A 726 -48.46 -16.45 -69.34
C GLU A 726 -47.05 -15.91 -69.02
N LEU A 727 -46.02 -16.35 -69.76
CA LEU A 727 -44.65 -15.88 -69.60
C LEU A 727 -44.53 -14.35 -69.78
N GLN A 728 -45.32 -13.75 -70.68
CA GLN A 728 -45.35 -12.30 -70.85
C GLN A 728 -46.01 -11.56 -69.66
N LYS A 729 -46.97 -12.19 -68.95
CA LYS A 729 -47.52 -11.66 -67.69
C LYS A 729 -46.48 -11.74 -66.58
N ASP A 730 -45.74 -12.85 -66.48
CA ASP A 730 -44.71 -13.03 -65.45
C ASP A 730 -43.47 -12.17 -65.69
N PHE A 731 -43.04 -11.95 -66.92
CA PHE A 731 -42.03 -10.94 -67.25
C PHE A 731 -42.47 -9.53 -66.80
N LYS A 732 -43.74 -9.17 -67.03
CA LYS A 732 -44.35 -7.93 -66.51
C LYS A 732 -44.51 -7.92 -64.98
N ARG A 733 -44.48 -9.07 -64.29
CA ARG A 733 -44.50 -9.19 -62.82
C ARG A 733 -43.10 -9.05 -62.24
N LEU A 734 -42.12 -9.78 -62.75
CA LEU A 734 -40.70 -9.70 -62.40
C LEU A 734 -40.14 -8.29 -62.61
N LYS A 735 -40.42 -7.64 -63.75
CA LYS A 735 -40.02 -6.24 -63.99
C LYS A 735 -40.57 -5.25 -62.95
N ARG A 736 -41.76 -5.51 -62.39
CA ARG A 736 -42.34 -4.70 -61.29
C ARG A 736 -41.71 -5.01 -59.93
N LEU A 737 -41.20 -6.23 -59.70
CA LEU A 737 -40.47 -6.59 -58.49
C LEU A 737 -39.04 -6.02 -58.51
N LEU A 738 -38.32 -6.14 -59.64
CA LEU A 738 -37.00 -5.57 -59.83
C LEU A 738 -37.00 -4.06 -59.58
N ASN A 739 -37.92 -3.32 -60.19
CA ASN A 739 -38.05 -1.87 -59.97
C ASN A 739 -38.33 -1.47 -58.51
N ARG A 740 -38.93 -2.35 -57.69
CA ARG A 740 -39.08 -2.13 -56.24
C ARG A 740 -37.77 -2.37 -55.49
N ALA A 741 -37.01 -3.41 -55.84
CA ALA A 741 -35.69 -3.67 -55.27
C ALA A 741 -34.70 -2.53 -55.58
N THR A 742 -34.62 -2.07 -56.83
CA THR A 742 -33.76 -0.94 -57.27
C THR A 742 -34.20 0.42 -56.71
N LYS A 743 -35.40 0.53 -56.12
CA LYS A 743 -35.80 1.72 -55.34
C LYS A 743 -35.48 1.57 -53.84
N LYS A 744 -35.51 0.35 -53.30
CA LYS A 744 -35.05 0.08 -51.92
C LYS A 744 -33.55 0.29 -51.76
N LEU A 745 -32.73 -0.24 -52.68
CA LEU A 745 -31.26 -0.12 -52.62
C LEU A 745 -30.80 1.34 -52.55
N ARG A 746 -31.32 2.21 -53.43
CA ARG A 746 -31.03 3.64 -53.38
C ARG A 746 -31.36 4.31 -52.04
N MET A 747 -32.44 3.93 -51.38
CA MET A 747 -32.77 4.45 -50.04
C MET A 747 -31.84 3.93 -48.92
N TYR A 748 -31.05 2.88 -49.17
CA TYR A 748 -29.95 2.50 -48.27
C TYR A 748 -28.68 3.27 -48.63
N GLU A 749 -28.32 3.37 -49.92
CA GLU A 749 -27.18 4.15 -50.43
C GLU A 749 -27.24 5.63 -50.00
N GLU A 750 -28.42 6.25 -50.13
CA GLU A 750 -28.72 7.63 -49.69
C GLU A 750 -28.53 7.80 -48.18
N ARG A 751 -29.01 6.82 -47.38
CA ARG A 751 -28.92 6.85 -45.91
C ARG A 751 -27.51 6.56 -45.38
N GLU A 752 -26.73 5.76 -46.09
CA GLU A 752 -25.34 5.48 -45.75
C GLU A 752 -24.46 6.73 -45.97
N MET A 753 -24.63 7.42 -47.11
CA MET A 753 -23.99 8.72 -47.38
C MET A 753 -24.32 9.77 -46.31
N GLU A 754 -25.59 9.89 -45.94
CA GLU A 754 -26.06 10.82 -44.90
C GLU A 754 -25.46 10.48 -43.51
N SER A 755 -25.23 9.19 -43.22
CA SER A 755 -24.57 8.72 -42.00
C SER A 755 -23.07 9.06 -41.98
N GLN A 756 -22.37 8.88 -43.10
CA GLN A 756 -20.94 9.21 -43.22
C GLN A 756 -20.67 10.71 -43.07
N LEU A 757 -21.55 11.57 -43.62
CA LEU A 757 -21.44 13.03 -43.48
C LEU A 757 -21.58 13.49 -42.02
N ASN A 758 -22.51 12.89 -41.26
CA ASN A 758 -22.68 13.21 -39.83
C ASN A 758 -21.45 12.79 -39.00
N LEU A 759 -20.90 11.60 -39.23
CA LEU A 759 -19.67 11.13 -38.60
C LEU A 759 -18.48 12.06 -38.88
N GLN A 760 -18.35 12.57 -40.12
CA GLN A 760 -17.30 13.53 -40.46
C GLN A 760 -17.49 14.89 -39.77
N GLY A 761 -18.74 15.31 -39.56
CA GLY A 761 -19.10 16.50 -38.78
C GLY A 761 -18.72 16.37 -37.30
N GLU A 762 -19.10 15.26 -36.66
CA GLU A 762 -18.73 14.98 -35.26
C GLU A 762 -17.23 14.98 -35.04
N MET A 763 -16.46 14.33 -35.92
CA MET A 763 -15.01 14.26 -35.82
C MET A 763 -14.35 15.66 -35.88
N LYS A 764 -14.88 16.57 -36.72
CA LYS A 764 -14.45 17.97 -36.75
C LYS A 764 -14.78 18.71 -35.45
N ASN A 765 -15.97 18.50 -34.90
CA ASN A 765 -16.39 19.17 -33.66
C ASN A 765 -15.51 18.73 -32.47
N ARG A 766 -15.30 17.43 -32.28
CA ARG A 766 -14.41 16.89 -31.22
C ARG A 766 -12.97 17.42 -31.35
N TYR A 767 -12.46 17.56 -32.57
CA TYR A 767 -11.13 18.15 -32.80
C TYR A 767 -11.09 19.64 -32.39
N SER A 768 -12.13 20.41 -32.69
CA SER A 768 -12.22 21.83 -32.31
C SER A 768 -12.40 22.02 -30.79
N GLU A 769 -13.15 21.13 -30.13
CA GLU A 769 -13.28 21.08 -28.66
C GLU A 769 -11.94 20.76 -27.99
N MET A 770 -11.23 19.73 -28.48
CA MET A 770 -9.91 19.35 -27.96
C MET A 770 -8.86 20.47 -28.14
N VAL A 771 -8.83 21.15 -29.28
CA VAL A 771 -7.99 22.34 -29.49
C VAL A 771 -8.36 23.48 -28.52
N SER A 772 -9.65 23.65 -28.23
CA SER A 772 -10.12 24.64 -27.25
C SER A 772 -9.72 24.28 -25.81
N GLU A 773 -9.73 23.00 -25.44
CA GLU A 773 -9.28 22.52 -24.13
C GLU A 773 -7.77 22.67 -23.94
N VAL A 774 -6.97 22.34 -24.97
CA VAL A 774 -5.53 22.63 -24.99
C VAL A 774 -5.26 24.13 -24.89
N GLY A 775 -6.14 24.97 -25.46
CA GLY A 775 -6.14 26.43 -25.28
C GLY A 775 -6.37 26.85 -23.82
N ARG A 776 -7.32 26.20 -23.11
CA ARG A 776 -7.62 26.46 -21.69
C ARG A 776 -6.54 25.95 -20.72
N LEU A 777 -5.86 24.87 -21.05
CA LEU A 777 -4.80 24.29 -20.21
C LEU A 777 -3.46 25.04 -20.33
N ARG A 778 -3.16 25.62 -21.50
CA ARG A 778 -1.92 26.38 -21.76
C ARG A 778 -1.60 27.48 -20.73
N PRO A 779 -2.51 28.39 -20.33
CA PRO A 779 -2.20 29.38 -19.30
C PRO A 779 -1.93 28.76 -17.92
N LYS A 780 -2.68 27.71 -17.53
CA LYS A 780 -2.46 27.01 -16.25
C LYS A 780 -1.07 26.35 -16.17
N VAL A 781 -0.56 25.82 -17.29
CA VAL A 781 0.81 25.31 -17.36
C VAL A 781 1.83 26.44 -17.16
N GLY A 782 1.55 27.64 -17.69
CA GLY A 782 2.36 28.83 -17.42
C GLY A 782 2.34 29.26 -15.95
N GLU A 783 1.16 29.32 -15.33
CA GLU A 783 0.97 29.66 -13.91
C GLU A 783 1.70 28.66 -12.99
N LEU A 784 1.55 27.36 -13.23
CA LEU A 784 2.23 26.30 -12.48
C LEU A 784 3.75 26.35 -12.65
N SER A 785 4.24 26.60 -13.87
CA SER A 785 5.67 26.77 -14.13
C SER A 785 6.24 28.00 -13.39
N GLN A 786 5.48 29.09 -13.33
CA GLN A 786 5.86 30.29 -12.58
C GLN A 786 5.79 30.08 -11.05
N GLN A 787 4.87 29.27 -10.55
CA GLN A 787 4.87 28.85 -9.14
C GLN A 787 6.08 27.97 -8.80
N LEU A 788 6.42 27.00 -9.65
CA LEU A 788 7.62 26.16 -9.49
C LEU A 788 8.90 27.00 -9.47
N ASP A 789 9.00 28.00 -10.35
CA ASP A 789 10.14 28.92 -10.40
C ASP A 789 10.21 29.87 -9.17
N MET A 790 9.09 30.15 -8.50
CA MET A 790 9.07 30.87 -7.22
C MET A 790 9.46 29.98 -6.02
N GLU A 791 8.95 28.75 -5.94
CA GLU A 791 9.32 27.82 -4.86
C GLU A 791 10.78 27.33 -5.00
N SER A 792 11.29 27.16 -6.23
CA SER A 792 12.71 26.90 -6.49
C SER A 792 13.62 27.99 -5.91
N LYS A 793 13.24 29.27 -6.09
CA LYS A 793 13.98 30.42 -5.52
C LYS A 793 13.89 30.49 -4.00
N LYS A 794 12.78 30.04 -3.39
CA LYS A 794 12.70 29.85 -1.93
C LYS A 794 13.60 28.70 -1.46
N CYS A 795 13.66 27.59 -2.19
CA CYS A 795 14.50 26.44 -1.85
C CYS A 795 15.98 26.87 -1.78
N MET A 796 16.49 27.54 -2.81
CA MET A 796 17.86 28.08 -2.81
C MET A 796 18.10 29.10 -1.66
N GLN A 797 17.11 29.91 -1.28
CA GLN A 797 17.22 30.82 -0.13
C GLN A 797 17.21 30.11 1.23
N LEU A 798 16.59 28.94 1.35
CA LEU A 798 16.61 28.11 2.55
C LEU A 798 17.89 27.26 2.62
N GLU A 799 18.37 26.77 1.49
CA GLU A 799 19.66 26.08 1.36
C GLU A 799 20.83 27.00 1.77
N ALA A 800 20.86 28.24 1.27
CA ALA A 800 21.86 29.24 1.70
C ALA A 800 21.83 29.48 3.22
N LYS A 801 20.63 29.68 3.81
CA LYS A 801 20.49 29.85 5.27
C LYS A 801 20.90 28.61 6.07
N ASN A 802 20.67 27.42 5.53
CA ASN A 802 21.13 26.17 6.15
C ASN A 802 22.66 26.05 6.08
N GLN A 803 23.30 26.52 5.01
CA GLN A 803 24.77 26.61 4.92
C GLN A 803 25.31 27.62 5.95
N ASP A 804 24.74 28.82 6.04
CA ASP A 804 25.10 29.84 7.05
C ASP A 804 25.03 29.26 8.48
N LEU A 805 23.90 28.63 8.84
CA LEU A 805 23.71 27.99 10.15
C LEU A 805 24.67 26.82 10.40
N GLN A 806 25.04 26.07 9.36
CA GLN A 806 25.98 24.95 9.47
C GLN A 806 27.43 25.43 9.63
N GLU A 807 27.79 26.60 9.09
CA GLU A 807 29.02 27.30 9.44
C GLU A 807 28.98 27.82 10.88
N GLU A 808 27.91 28.49 11.32
CA GLU A 808 27.77 28.96 12.71
C GLU A 808 27.94 27.82 13.72
N LEU A 809 27.24 26.70 13.52
CA LEU A 809 27.37 25.47 14.32
C LEU A 809 28.79 24.90 14.31
N SER A 810 29.51 25.04 13.20
CA SER A 810 30.92 24.64 13.11
C SER A 810 31.83 25.58 13.92
N THR A 811 31.58 26.89 13.93
CA THR A 811 32.32 27.81 14.82
C THR A 811 32.00 27.55 16.31
N LEU A 812 30.75 27.20 16.63
CA LEU A 812 30.32 26.86 17.98
C LEU A 812 30.98 25.56 18.47
N ARG A 813 31.10 24.55 17.60
CA ARG A 813 31.86 23.33 17.88
C ARG A 813 33.32 23.64 18.24
N GLY A 814 34.00 24.45 17.42
CA GLY A 814 35.38 24.88 17.69
C GLY A 814 35.54 25.68 18.99
N LYS A 815 34.56 26.53 19.34
CA LYS A 815 34.51 27.23 20.64
C LYS A 815 34.35 26.23 21.80
N CYS A 816 33.48 25.23 21.68
CA CYS A 816 33.30 24.18 22.69
C CYS A 816 34.58 23.35 22.91
N GLU A 817 35.26 22.94 21.84
CA GLU A 817 36.52 22.20 21.93
C GLU A 817 37.62 23.01 22.63
N ASN A 818 37.66 24.33 22.43
CA ASN A 818 38.64 25.21 23.08
C ASN A 818 38.30 25.44 24.57
N LEU A 819 37.01 25.54 24.92
CA LEU A 819 36.55 25.54 26.31
C LEU A 819 36.86 24.21 27.01
N GLU A 820 36.73 23.07 26.31
CA GLU A 820 37.09 21.76 26.88
C GLU A 820 38.60 21.61 27.10
N LYS A 821 39.44 22.09 26.17
CA LYS A 821 40.91 22.17 26.37
C LYS A 821 41.26 23.02 27.59
N SER A 822 40.65 24.20 27.74
CA SER A 822 40.86 25.10 28.89
C SER A 822 40.38 24.47 30.21
N LYS A 823 39.23 23.79 30.21
CA LYS A 823 38.70 23.01 31.34
C LYS A 823 39.63 21.86 31.75
N CYS A 824 40.31 21.21 30.81
CA CYS A 824 41.33 20.21 31.12
C CYS A 824 42.59 20.83 31.73
N GLN A 825 43.08 21.96 31.20
CA GLN A 825 44.21 22.71 31.78
C GLN A 825 43.90 23.16 33.22
N LEU A 826 42.72 23.71 33.47
CA LEU A 826 42.29 24.14 34.81
C LEU A 826 42.19 22.95 35.79
N LYS A 827 41.76 21.77 35.34
CA LYS A 827 41.80 20.55 36.17
C LYS A 827 43.23 20.12 36.51
N GLU A 828 44.16 20.25 35.56
CA GLU A 828 45.56 19.91 35.77
C GLU A 828 46.22 20.86 36.79
N GLU A 829 45.94 22.16 36.71
CA GLU A 829 46.39 23.15 37.69
C GLU A 829 45.75 22.94 39.07
N VAL A 830 44.46 22.60 39.15
CA VAL A 830 43.81 22.22 40.42
C VAL A 830 44.48 20.97 41.02
N ALA A 831 44.79 19.96 40.21
CA ALA A 831 45.49 18.76 40.70
C ALA A 831 46.92 19.08 41.19
N LYS A 832 47.66 19.95 40.49
CA LYS A 832 48.98 20.45 40.94
C LYS A 832 48.87 21.21 42.26
N LEU A 833 47.86 22.08 42.41
CA LEU A 833 47.63 22.84 43.64
C LEU A 833 47.18 21.95 44.80
N GLN A 834 46.38 20.90 44.56
CA GLN A 834 46.04 19.89 45.56
C GLN A 834 47.30 19.12 46.01
N HIS A 835 48.08 18.57 45.07
CA HIS A 835 49.32 17.88 45.39
C HIS A 835 50.32 18.79 46.13
N HIS A 836 50.42 20.07 45.74
CA HIS A 836 51.29 21.03 46.41
C HIS A 836 50.78 21.37 47.83
N SER A 837 49.47 21.51 48.02
CA SER A 837 48.85 21.68 49.34
C SER A 837 49.11 20.46 50.24
N GLU A 838 48.92 19.26 49.73
CA GLU A 838 49.17 17.99 50.43
C GLU A 838 50.65 17.80 50.78
N THR A 839 51.57 18.21 49.90
CA THR A 839 53.03 18.16 50.14
C THR A 839 53.49 19.25 51.12
N ASN A 840 52.79 20.38 51.17
CA ASN A 840 53.07 21.49 52.09
C ASN A 840 52.31 21.39 53.42
N MET A 841 51.55 20.31 53.67
CA MET A 841 51.02 20.02 55.01
C MET A 841 52.17 19.66 55.94
N VAL A 842 52.71 20.68 56.64
CA VAL A 842 53.73 20.54 57.68
C VAL A 842 53.36 19.38 58.60
N ASP A 843 54.28 18.43 58.69
CA ASP A 843 54.12 17.12 59.32
C ASP A 843 53.15 17.12 60.52
N ARG A 844 52.01 16.42 60.36
CA ARG A 844 51.13 16.13 61.50
C ARG A 844 51.90 15.49 62.66
N SER A 845 52.88 14.62 62.37
CA SER A 845 53.74 14.00 63.37
C SER A 845 54.54 15.01 64.22
N GLN A 846 54.98 16.14 63.65
CA GLN A 846 55.67 17.21 64.37
C GLN A 846 54.68 17.96 65.28
N ILE A 847 53.46 18.24 64.81
CA ILE A 847 52.40 18.88 65.61
C ILE A 847 51.94 17.96 66.75
N GLU A 848 51.71 16.67 66.46
CA GLU A 848 51.40 15.63 67.45
C GLU A 848 52.54 15.43 68.46
N GLN A 849 53.80 15.67 68.07
CA GLN A 849 54.94 15.65 68.99
C GLN A 849 54.96 16.88 69.90
N TYR A 850 54.90 18.10 69.35
CA TYR A 850 54.83 19.33 70.15
C TYR A 850 53.65 19.31 71.14
N LYS A 851 52.49 18.80 70.73
CA LYS A 851 51.33 18.62 71.60
C LYS A 851 51.64 17.70 72.79
N ARG A 852 52.20 16.51 72.54
CA ARG A 852 52.60 15.57 73.61
C ARG A 852 53.66 16.15 74.54
N GLU A 853 54.65 16.88 74.00
CA GLU A 853 55.68 17.55 74.80
C GLU A 853 55.13 18.68 75.68
N VAL A 854 54.01 19.31 75.31
CA VAL A 854 53.31 20.30 76.15
C VAL A 854 52.42 19.62 77.20
N GLU A 855 51.66 18.59 76.80
CA GLU A 855 50.83 17.79 77.71
C GLU A 855 51.66 17.10 78.80
N GLU A 856 52.84 16.55 78.46
CA GLU A 856 53.73 15.94 79.44
C GLU A 856 54.30 16.99 80.41
N ARG A 857 54.72 18.16 79.94
CA ARG A 857 55.21 19.26 80.80
C ARG A 857 54.15 19.71 81.79
N ALA A 858 52.91 19.93 81.34
CA ALA A 858 51.80 20.25 82.23
C ALA A 858 51.56 19.12 83.26
N GLY A 859 51.64 17.86 82.84
CA GLY A 859 51.55 16.71 83.74
C GLY A 859 52.69 16.62 84.76
N GLN A 860 53.92 17.02 84.40
CA GLN A 860 55.07 17.08 85.32
C GLN A 860 54.90 18.22 86.33
N GLU A 861 54.46 19.41 85.89
CA GLU A 861 54.22 20.57 86.75
C GLU A 861 53.08 20.31 87.75
N ILE A 862 51.98 19.69 87.33
CA ILE A 862 50.89 19.24 88.22
C ILE A 862 51.40 18.24 89.28
N ARG A 863 52.30 17.31 88.91
CA ARG A 863 52.90 16.38 89.87
C ARG A 863 53.81 17.10 90.87
N GLN A 864 54.57 18.10 90.45
CA GLN A 864 55.36 18.95 91.37
C GLN A 864 54.45 19.74 92.32
N LYS A 865 53.39 20.38 91.82
CA LYS A 865 52.39 21.09 92.65
C LYS A 865 51.74 20.17 93.69
N LEU A 866 51.39 18.95 93.31
CA LEU A 866 50.87 17.93 94.25
C LEU A 866 51.91 17.51 95.30
N GLN A 867 53.19 17.45 94.93
CA GLN A 867 54.27 17.15 95.87
C GLN A 867 54.54 18.33 96.84
N GLU A 868 54.50 19.57 96.36
CA GLU A 868 54.54 20.80 97.18
C GLU A 868 53.39 20.82 98.19
N VAL A 869 52.15 20.56 97.76
CA VAL A 869 50.97 20.50 98.63
C VAL A 869 51.07 19.36 99.65
N ASN A 870 51.54 18.17 99.26
CA ASN A 870 51.74 17.07 100.20
C ASN A 870 52.84 17.37 101.25
N LEU A 871 53.93 18.04 100.85
CA LEU A 871 54.96 18.52 101.77
C LEU A 871 54.41 19.59 102.73
N PHE A 872 53.59 20.51 102.24
CA PHE A 872 52.91 21.50 103.07
C PHE A 872 51.96 20.84 104.09
N LEU A 873 51.15 19.87 103.66
CA LEU A 873 50.25 19.13 104.55
C LEU A 873 51.01 18.31 105.60
N GLN A 874 52.14 17.70 105.24
CA GLN A 874 53.04 17.02 106.20
C GLN A 874 53.68 18.00 107.19
N ALA A 875 54.11 19.18 106.73
CA ALA A 875 54.64 20.22 107.60
C ALA A 875 53.56 20.78 108.55
N GLN A 876 52.33 20.94 108.05
CA GLN A 876 51.17 21.36 108.84
C GLN A 876 50.84 20.32 109.92
N ALA A 877 50.74 19.03 109.56
CA ALA A 877 50.56 17.94 110.52
C ALA A 877 51.67 17.92 111.58
N ALA A 878 52.95 17.94 111.18
CA ALA A 878 54.07 17.97 112.11
C ALA A 878 54.12 19.23 113.00
N SER A 879 53.56 20.36 112.56
CA SER A 879 53.38 21.55 113.39
C SER A 879 52.22 21.41 114.38
N GLN A 880 51.14 20.74 113.99
CA GLN A 880 50.01 20.45 114.88
C GLN A 880 50.40 19.42 115.95
N ASP A 881 51.17 18.38 115.59
CA ASP A 881 51.74 17.41 116.52
C ASP A 881 52.61 18.09 117.59
N ARG A 882 53.45 19.05 117.18
CA ARG A 882 54.24 19.88 118.12
C ARG A 882 53.35 20.73 119.02
N LEU A 883 52.27 21.30 118.49
CA LEU A 883 51.31 22.10 119.27
C LEU A 883 50.53 21.20 120.26
N GLU A 884 50.23 19.96 119.90
CA GLU A 884 49.66 18.94 120.79
C GLU A 884 50.65 18.46 121.84
N GLN A 885 51.93 18.30 121.50
CA GLN A 885 53.00 18.02 122.46
C GLN A 885 53.20 19.17 123.46
N ILE A 886 53.07 20.44 123.02
CA ILE A 886 53.09 21.62 123.90
C ILE A 886 51.83 21.68 124.78
N ARG A 887 50.63 21.39 124.25
CA ARG A 887 49.40 21.29 125.06
C ARG A 887 49.54 20.17 126.11
N ALA A 888 50.05 19.01 125.73
CA ALA A 888 50.26 17.88 126.63
C ALA A 888 51.32 18.16 127.72
N SER A 889 52.43 18.83 127.38
CA SER A 889 53.45 19.22 128.38
C SER A 889 52.93 20.31 129.32
N HIS A 890 52.16 21.27 128.81
CA HIS A 890 51.47 22.27 129.64
C HIS A 890 50.46 21.63 130.61
N HIS A 891 49.58 20.73 130.12
CA HIS A 891 48.66 19.98 130.99
C HIS A 891 49.38 19.09 132.01
N THR A 892 50.55 18.54 131.66
CA THR A 892 51.38 17.73 132.58
C THR A 892 52.05 18.61 133.63
N SER A 893 52.55 19.79 133.25
CA SER A 893 53.11 20.80 134.15
C SER A 893 52.05 21.29 135.14
N LEU A 894 50.86 21.66 134.65
CA LEU A 894 49.73 22.06 135.48
C LEU A 894 49.27 20.93 136.43
N ARG A 895 49.22 19.69 135.94
CA ARG A 895 48.93 18.51 136.78
C ARG A 895 49.99 18.32 137.87
N ASN A 896 51.26 18.60 137.60
CA ASN A 896 52.33 18.51 138.58
C ASN A 896 52.23 19.67 139.60
N GLN A 897 52.05 20.92 139.17
CA GLN A 897 51.78 22.05 140.07
C GLN A 897 50.58 21.78 141.00
N LEU A 898 49.48 21.21 140.47
CA LEU A 898 48.34 20.82 141.28
C LEU A 898 48.67 19.68 142.26
N LYS A 899 49.47 18.68 141.87
CA LYS A 899 49.95 17.62 142.77
C LYS A 899 50.91 18.13 143.85
N ASP A 900 51.77 19.07 143.53
CA ASP A 900 52.69 19.69 144.48
C ASP A 900 51.90 20.58 145.45
N ARG A 901 50.93 21.36 144.95
CA ARG A 901 50.02 22.15 145.79
C ARG A 901 49.12 21.29 146.68
N ILE A 902 48.66 20.13 146.22
CA ILE A 902 47.97 19.15 147.05
C ILE A 902 48.91 18.62 148.13
N ARG A 903 50.16 18.27 147.80
CA ARG A 903 51.15 17.81 148.79
C ARG A 903 51.49 18.87 149.83
N ASP A 904 51.57 20.15 149.44
CA ASP A 904 51.75 21.26 150.37
C ASP A 904 50.57 21.35 151.36
N LEU A 905 49.33 21.25 150.86
CA LEU A 905 48.12 21.26 151.68
C LEU A 905 48.01 20.01 152.57
N GLU A 906 48.43 18.84 152.09
CA GLU A 906 48.57 17.61 152.89
C GLU A 906 49.61 17.81 154.01
N CYS A 907 50.76 18.44 153.72
CA CYS A 907 51.76 18.79 154.74
C CYS A 907 51.26 19.84 155.74
N GLU A 908 50.44 20.80 155.32
CA GLU A 908 49.78 21.76 156.22
C GLU A 908 48.73 21.09 157.10
N LEU A 909 47.93 20.17 156.56
CA LEU A 909 46.97 19.36 157.31
C LEU A 909 47.66 18.45 158.33
N ASP A 910 48.76 17.78 157.97
CA ASP A 910 49.54 16.97 158.91
C ASP A 910 50.20 17.84 159.99
N ARG A 911 50.64 19.07 159.69
CA ARG A 911 51.09 20.03 160.72
C ARG A 911 49.97 20.41 161.68
N ILE A 912 48.78 20.72 161.16
CA ILE A 912 47.59 21.04 161.98
C ILE A 912 47.20 19.84 162.85
N LYS A 913 47.23 18.63 162.29
CA LYS A 913 46.90 17.39 163.00
C LYS A 913 47.90 17.06 164.10
N ASN A 914 49.21 17.10 163.82
CA ASN A 914 50.24 16.93 164.85
C ASN A 914 50.14 18.00 165.95
N ASN A 915 49.78 19.25 165.61
CA ASN A 915 49.51 20.29 166.61
C ASN A 915 48.26 19.97 167.46
N GLN A 916 47.19 19.42 166.87
CA GLN A 916 46.01 18.97 167.61
C GLN A 916 46.33 17.77 168.52
N ASP A 917 47.07 16.77 168.04
CA ASP A 917 47.50 15.61 168.84
C ASP A 917 48.41 16.03 170.01
N HIS A 918 49.34 16.97 169.80
CA HIS A 918 50.12 17.59 170.88
C HIS A 918 49.28 18.43 171.86
N THR A 919 48.16 19.00 171.41
CA THR A 919 47.24 19.74 172.28
C THR A 919 46.42 18.78 173.13
N PHE A 920 45.87 17.71 172.55
CA PHE A 920 45.18 16.64 173.28
C PHE A 920 46.11 15.95 174.30
N GLN A 921 47.38 15.71 173.98
CA GLN A 921 48.35 15.18 174.95
C GLN A 921 48.62 16.14 176.13
N LYS A 922 48.69 17.45 175.88
CA LYS A 922 48.80 18.46 176.95
C LYS A 922 47.55 18.54 177.82
N GLU A 923 46.37 18.51 177.22
CA GLU A 923 45.11 18.58 177.97
C GLU A 923 44.88 17.30 178.79
N SER A 924 45.20 16.12 178.25
CA SER A 924 45.13 14.86 178.99
C SER A 924 46.11 14.82 180.17
N THR A 925 47.36 15.25 179.98
CA THR A 925 48.36 15.27 181.08
C THR A 925 48.05 16.34 182.13
N GLN A 926 47.50 17.49 181.73
CA GLN A 926 47.01 18.51 182.66
C GLN A 926 45.83 17.99 183.50
N ALA A 927 44.87 17.30 182.88
CA ALA A 927 43.71 16.72 183.57
C ALA A 927 44.12 15.64 184.59
N GLU A 928 45.11 14.81 184.28
CA GLU A 928 45.67 13.86 185.27
C GLU A 928 46.37 14.57 186.42
N VAL A 929 47.17 15.61 186.14
CA VAL A 929 47.86 16.41 187.15
C VAL A 929 46.88 17.09 188.12
N ASP A 930 45.78 17.65 187.62
CA ASP A 930 44.77 18.29 188.48
C ASP A 930 43.98 17.27 189.31
N LYS A 931 43.68 16.09 188.74
CA LYS A 931 43.09 14.96 189.48
C LYS A 931 43.98 14.46 190.62
N TYR A 932 45.30 14.44 190.44
CA TYR A 932 46.25 14.15 191.53
C TYR A 932 46.26 15.26 192.62
N LYS A 933 46.09 16.54 192.26
CA LYS A 933 45.97 17.63 193.26
C LYS A 933 44.71 17.50 194.10
N GLU A 934 43.58 17.13 193.50
CA GLU A 934 42.32 16.91 194.23
C GLU A 934 42.45 15.76 195.24
N LEU A 935 42.97 14.61 194.81
CA LEU A 935 43.22 13.45 195.69
C LEU A 935 44.16 13.81 196.86
N TYR A 936 45.22 14.58 196.61
CA TYR A 936 46.12 15.05 197.67
C TYR A 936 45.43 16.01 198.65
N LEU A 937 44.55 16.89 198.16
CA LEU A 937 43.75 17.78 199.02
C LEU A 937 42.71 17.02 199.85
N GLU A 938 42.12 15.94 199.33
CA GLU A 938 41.28 15.03 200.10
C GLU A 938 42.07 14.22 201.14
N GLU A 939 43.29 13.78 200.81
CA GLU A 939 44.17 13.12 201.78
C GLU A 939 44.55 14.08 202.93
N VAL A 940 44.87 15.33 202.63
CA VAL A 940 45.15 16.35 203.66
C VAL A 940 43.90 16.69 204.49
N LYS A 941 42.70 16.69 203.90
CA LYS A 941 41.42 16.86 204.64
C LYS A 941 41.14 15.67 205.57
N THR A 942 41.34 14.43 205.10
CA THR A 942 41.11 13.22 205.90
C THR A 942 42.15 13.04 207.01
N ARG A 943 43.44 13.34 206.75
CA ARG A 943 44.47 13.41 207.81
C ARG A 943 44.10 14.46 208.88
N LYS A 944 43.60 15.63 208.49
CA LYS A 944 43.10 16.66 209.44
C LYS A 944 41.83 16.25 210.20
N SER A 945 40.98 15.38 209.63
CA SER A 945 39.79 14.87 210.31
C SER A 945 40.06 13.66 211.22
N LEU A 946 41.11 12.88 210.95
CA LEU A 946 41.63 11.88 211.90
C LEU A 946 42.30 12.53 213.11
N ALA A 947 43.13 13.56 212.91
CA ALA A 947 43.81 14.24 214.02
C ALA A 947 42.79 14.77 215.07
N LYS A 948 41.71 15.41 214.62
CA LYS A 948 40.60 15.88 215.48
C LYS A 948 39.75 14.78 216.14
N LYS A 949 40.06 13.49 215.92
CA LYS A 949 39.39 12.34 216.57
C LYS A 949 40.29 11.62 217.59
N LEU A 950 41.55 12.02 217.73
CA LEU A 950 42.52 11.44 218.68
C LEU A 950 42.76 12.32 219.93
N GLU A 951 41.93 13.35 220.12
CA GLU A 951 42.08 14.36 221.18
C GLU A 951 40.87 14.34 222.15
N ARG A 952 40.54 13.13 222.64
CA ARG A 952 39.61 12.82 223.73
C ARG A 952 40.05 11.56 224.48
#